data_AF-A0A0M5J0Y4-F1
#
_entry.id   AF-A0A0M5J0Y4-F1
#
_cell.length_a   1.000
_cell.length_b   1.000
_cell.length_c   1.000
_cell.angle_alpha   90.00
_cell.angle_beta   90.00
_cell.angle_gamma   90.00
#
_symmetry.space_group_name_H-M   'P 1'
#
loop_
_entity.id
_entity.type
_entity.pdbx_description
1 polymer ?
#
loop_
_entity_poly.entity_id
_entity_poly.type
_entity_poly.pdbx_seq_one_letter_code
_entity_poly.pdbx_strand_id
1 'polypeptide(L)'
;MDIASTIKFRDICEMMEKVKAARNTQRKEIVLKRYYESFCKHRLAFRQSAGLTENDPEEGNSSFYAVLRLLIPGADTARDNYGLQITNLGRIYTSVLQLAADSDDAIRLKHRAWTAQRDYADVVHAVLLPRCHNAASNLTLQQLHEMLDTIANEDSEVKKRELVRFTELASAKEQKWLIRILLKAMSLGIGEQRIFALLHPLAKDMYQRCTDLSRVCKLLADNKLSVDSTSNESVNLNSFIEPFQLIRPMLCERFPGKIEELMQSDVLYVETKMDGERFQLHYARERFKYISRNGADYTRSFGASFEAGTLTPQLRGLLPMGMESIILDGEMMVWDTQQLRYRDKGENTDVKHLKPERSWRPCYVVYDLLYLNGQSLLDMTYAQRSYKLQELLKEQTGVLQVMKSRKIGSVQQFNEVFQQMLDSNAEGIVLKKQNSVYSPGVRIGGGWYKDKADYIEGLITEFDVLIIGGFYNRKRTFIESFLLGVLKPGSDANRAEVFSIGCVANNTRQRSVLHHELAPHWHEASREPPPLWYHYKPNEKEGCPDVWIKPSDSIILQVKAADLAPYSAFFTPKSLHFPRTQLMRDDKVWDECMTLAEYTQLCQGRAGIKKLNKRAVQSDDFTVERKRLRPSLAQRARLGLAAYEKRFDAQTVGSSSQLLEGFSVCILSGSRAHSKQQLQTLAAEHGAQIVQNPLPNDAKCICIAGDMVFLVERLMKQTPRLNDVLRMDWLLRICEQQQLELRPRDVLAATEALQAQFKHSFDALGDSYTDTFASVEELQLVLRDISDEQLQSAHFEPAELLDLKQQLSGD
;
A
#
# COMPACT_ATOMS: atom_id res chain seq x y z
N MET A 1 36.51 24.12 19.82
CA MET A 1 36.83 22.68 19.92
C MET A 1 35.51 21.92 19.87
N ASP A 2 35.37 20.89 19.02
CA ASP A 2 34.13 20.13 18.84
C ASP A 2 34.26 18.74 19.48
N ILE A 3 33.29 18.33 20.31
CA ILE A 3 33.26 17.02 20.97
C ILE A 3 33.27 15.87 19.94
N ALA A 4 32.75 16.10 18.74
CA ALA A 4 32.75 15.15 17.64
C ALA A 4 34.18 14.76 17.19
N SER A 5 35.20 15.58 17.49
CA SER A 5 36.62 15.25 17.26
C SER A 5 37.13 14.14 18.19
N THR A 6 36.49 13.95 19.35
CA THR A 6 36.90 12.99 20.39
C THR A 6 36.19 11.64 20.28
N ILE A 7 35.07 11.57 19.55
CA ILE A 7 34.24 10.37 19.42
C ILE A 7 34.58 9.68 18.10
N LYS A 8 34.80 8.36 18.14
CA LYS A 8 35.10 7.58 16.93
C LYS A 8 33.83 7.02 16.29
N PHE A 9 33.80 6.97 14.97
CA PHE A 9 32.65 6.43 14.23
C PHE A 9 32.41 4.94 14.52
N ARG A 10 33.47 4.16 14.73
CA ARG A 10 33.38 2.74 15.13
C ARG A 10 32.55 2.54 16.40
N ASP A 11 32.65 3.45 17.38
CA ASP A 11 31.93 3.34 18.66
C ASP A 11 30.43 3.56 18.45
N ILE A 12 30.06 4.48 17.55
CA ILE A 12 28.67 4.68 17.14
C ILE A 12 28.14 3.46 16.40
N CYS A 13 28.93 2.88 15.49
CA CYS A 13 28.57 1.65 14.78
C CYS A 13 28.33 0.48 15.73
N GLU A 14 29.16 0.32 16.76
CA GLU A 14 28.98 -0.71 17.78
C GLU A 14 27.72 -0.50 18.60
N MET A 15 27.45 0.73 19.02
CA MET A 15 26.20 1.07 19.71
C MET A 15 24.99 0.74 18.82
N MET A 16 24.99 1.14 17.55
CA MET A 16 23.89 0.87 16.62
C MET A 16 23.71 -0.64 16.35
N GLU A 17 24.80 -1.41 16.31
CA GLU A 17 24.75 -2.87 16.17
C GLU A 17 24.13 -3.53 17.40
N LYS A 18 24.51 -3.10 18.62
CA LYS A 18 23.90 -3.56 19.87
C LYS A 18 22.40 -3.25 19.92
N VAL A 19 21.99 -2.07 19.46
CA VAL A 19 20.57 -1.70 19.34
C VAL A 19 19.85 -2.59 18.34
N LYS A 20 20.40 -2.78 17.13
CA LYS A 20 19.76 -3.62 16.10
C LYS A 20 19.62 -5.08 16.56
N ALA A 21 20.61 -5.62 17.27
CA ALA A 21 20.63 -6.98 17.78
C ALA A 21 19.68 -7.24 18.98
N ALA A 22 19.23 -6.19 19.67
CA ALA A 22 18.34 -6.34 20.81
C ALA A 22 16.94 -6.83 20.38
N ARG A 23 16.44 -7.86 21.08
CA ARG A 23 15.22 -8.61 20.70
C ARG A 23 13.93 -7.79 20.74
N ASN A 24 13.82 -6.82 21.64
CA ASN A 24 12.60 -6.03 21.85
C ASN A 24 12.92 -4.54 22.03
N THR A 25 11.90 -3.69 21.91
CA THR A 25 12.05 -2.24 21.96
C THR A 25 12.56 -1.74 23.32
N GLN A 26 12.17 -2.37 24.43
CA GLN A 26 12.64 -2.00 25.77
C GLN A 26 14.16 -2.19 25.91
N ARG A 27 14.70 -3.32 25.44
CA ARG A 27 16.16 -3.56 25.46
C ARG A 27 16.90 -2.58 24.56
N LYS A 28 16.32 -2.19 23.43
CA LYS A 28 16.88 -1.17 22.52
C LYS A 28 17.01 0.18 23.23
N GLU A 29 15.98 0.57 23.97
CA GLU A 29 16.01 1.80 24.78
C GLU A 29 17.08 1.76 25.86
N ILE A 30 17.23 0.64 26.56
CA ILE A 30 18.27 0.48 27.59
C ILE A 30 19.67 0.66 27.00
N VAL A 31 19.95 0.09 25.83
CA VAL A 31 21.25 0.25 25.15
C VAL A 31 21.51 1.71 24.80
N LEU A 32 20.53 2.39 24.19
CA LEU A 32 20.67 3.81 23.84
C LEU A 32 20.77 4.72 25.06
N LYS A 33 19.99 4.45 26.12
CA LYS A 33 20.02 5.21 27.36
C LYS A 33 21.39 5.13 28.03
N ARG A 34 21.97 3.92 28.13
CA ARG A 34 23.34 3.74 28.65
C ARG A 34 24.38 4.49 27.83
N TYR A 35 24.24 4.49 26.50
CA TYR A 35 25.13 5.25 25.64
C TYR A 35 24.97 6.77 25.87
N TYR A 36 23.74 7.26 25.96
CA TYR A 36 23.47 8.68 26.22
C TYR A 36 24.01 9.13 27.59
N GLU A 37 23.81 8.36 28.65
CA GLU A 37 24.38 8.62 29.98
C GLU A 37 25.92 8.65 29.93
N SER A 38 26.54 7.73 29.19
CA SER A 38 28.00 7.74 28.96
C SER A 38 28.44 8.98 28.19
N PHE A 39 27.68 9.40 27.19
CA PHE A 39 27.95 10.62 26.44
C PHE A 39 27.86 11.86 27.33
N CYS A 40 26.85 11.97 28.19
CA CYS A 40 26.71 13.10 29.12
C CYS A 40 27.93 13.22 30.05
N LYS A 41 28.44 12.09 30.57
CA LYS A 41 29.68 12.08 31.38
C LYS A 41 30.90 12.53 30.56
N HIS A 42 31.04 12.03 29.34
CA HIS A 42 32.11 12.42 28.43
C HIS A 42 32.05 13.92 28.08
N ARG A 43 30.85 14.45 27.84
CA ARG A 43 30.61 15.87 27.61
C ARG A 43 31.07 16.73 28.78
N LEU A 44 30.75 16.36 30.02
CA LEU A 44 31.18 17.10 31.21
C LEU A 44 32.71 17.17 31.30
N ALA A 45 33.39 16.04 31.13
CA ALA A 45 34.86 15.99 31.11
C ALA A 45 35.46 16.82 29.96
N PHE A 46 34.86 16.75 28.77
CA PHE A 46 35.28 17.55 27.61
C PHE A 46 35.16 19.05 27.88
N ARG A 47 34.03 19.51 28.43
CA ARG A 47 33.82 20.93 28.77
C ARG A 47 34.80 21.41 29.82
N GLN A 48 35.02 20.62 30.88
CA GLN A 48 36.02 20.94 31.91
C GLN A 48 37.43 21.07 31.33
N SER A 49 37.82 20.16 30.41
CA SER A 49 39.12 20.24 29.75
C SER A 49 39.28 21.46 28.83
N ALA A 50 38.17 22.00 28.33
CA ALA A 50 38.12 23.20 27.50
C ALA A 50 37.99 24.49 28.34
N GLY A 51 38.00 24.40 29.68
CA GLY A 51 37.82 25.55 30.57
C GLY A 51 36.39 26.08 30.65
N LEU A 52 35.40 25.31 30.18
CA LEU A 52 33.98 25.68 30.20
C LEU A 52 33.29 25.14 31.45
N THR A 53 32.50 25.99 32.09
CA THR A 53 31.65 25.69 33.25
C THR A 53 30.23 25.33 32.83
N GLU A 54 29.37 24.96 33.77
CA GLU A 54 27.93 24.72 33.50
C GLU A 54 27.16 26.00 33.15
N ASN A 55 27.67 27.17 33.55
CA ASN A 55 27.05 28.47 33.27
C ASN A 55 27.37 29.00 31.87
N ASP A 56 28.39 28.45 31.20
CA ASP A 56 28.75 28.87 29.85
C ASP A 56 27.77 28.30 28.82
N PRO A 57 27.23 29.14 27.90
CA PRO A 57 26.22 28.70 26.95
C PRO A 57 26.72 27.61 26.00
N GLU A 58 25.85 26.67 25.64
CA GLU A 58 26.10 25.64 24.65
C GLU A 58 25.92 26.21 23.23
N GLU A 59 27.03 26.43 22.55
CA GLU A 59 27.03 26.83 21.14
C GLU A 59 26.70 25.67 20.18
N GLY A 60 26.66 24.44 20.68
CA GLY A 60 26.32 23.21 19.95
C GLY A 60 27.48 22.22 19.83
N ASN A 61 28.70 22.71 19.99
CA ASN A 61 29.95 21.98 19.80
C ASN A 61 30.18 20.88 20.84
N SER A 62 29.48 20.90 21.97
CA SER A 62 29.50 19.81 22.96
C SER A 62 28.16 19.08 23.11
N SER A 63 27.17 19.42 22.28
CA SER A 63 25.82 18.85 22.35
C SER A 63 25.74 17.43 21.74
N PHE A 64 24.65 16.72 22.02
CA PHE A 64 24.39 15.39 21.43
C PHE A 64 24.07 15.41 19.93
N TYR A 65 24.07 16.58 19.29
CA TYR A 65 23.68 16.79 17.90
C TYR A 65 24.45 15.89 16.91
N ALA A 66 25.77 15.79 17.05
CA ALA A 66 26.61 14.97 16.17
C ALA A 66 26.21 13.48 16.19
N VAL A 67 25.84 12.94 17.34
CA VAL A 67 25.36 11.57 17.44
C VAL A 67 23.90 11.46 16.97
N LEU A 68 23.04 12.39 17.39
CA LEU A 68 21.61 12.34 17.12
C LEU A 68 21.32 12.39 15.61
N ARG A 69 22.01 13.24 14.85
CA ARG A 69 21.82 13.34 13.40
C ARG A 69 22.23 12.07 12.63
N LEU A 70 23.04 11.19 13.22
CA LEU A 70 23.32 9.85 12.66
C LEU A 70 22.29 8.80 13.08
N LEU A 71 21.70 8.92 14.27
CA LEU A 71 20.65 8.03 14.76
C LEU A 71 19.31 8.25 14.05
N ILE A 72 19.00 9.51 13.73
CA ILE A 72 17.76 9.93 13.06
C ILE A 72 18.08 10.80 11.83
N PRO A 73 18.79 10.28 10.81
CA PRO A 73 19.22 11.06 9.65
C PRO A 73 18.06 11.58 8.79
N GLY A 74 16.85 11.01 8.94
CA GLY A 74 15.62 11.53 8.34
C GLY A 74 15.13 12.84 8.96
N ALA A 75 15.53 13.14 10.20
CA ALA A 75 15.21 14.37 10.90
C ALA A 75 16.27 15.47 10.71
N ASP A 76 17.43 15.14 10.12
CA ASP A 76 18.49 16.10 9.79
C ASP A 76 18.07 16.96 8.60
N THR A 77 17.77 18.23 8.88
CA THR A 77 17.40 19.29 7.93
C THR A 77 18.57 20.22 7.62
N ALA A 78 19.68 20.12 8.36
CA ALA A 78 20.87 20.94 8.11
C ALA A 78 21.64 20.47 6.87
N ARG A 79 21.50 19.19 6.52
CA ARG A 79 22.00 18.61 5.27
C ARG A 79 20.89 18.45 4.24
N ASP A 80 21.19 18.88 3.03
CA ASP A 80 20.41 18.53 1.86
C ASP A 80 20.39 17.01 1.62
N ASN A 81 19.51 16.59 0.73
CA ASN A 81 19.45 15.19 0.33
C ASN A 81 20.76 14.80 -0.38
N TYR A 82 21.38 13.70 0.05
CA TYR A 82 22.61 13.20 -0.57
C TYR A 82 22.47 12.90 -2.08
N GLY A 83 21.25 12.72 -2.59
CA GLY A 83 20.99 12.36 -3.99
C GLY A 83 21.45 10.93 -4.35
N LEU A 84 21.83 10.14 -3.35
CA LEU A 84 22.36 8.79 -3.52
C LEU A 84 21.23 7.77 -3.35
N GLN A 85 20.84 7.17 -4.47
CA GLN A 85 19.92 6.04 -4.48
C GLN A 85 20.70 4.72 -4.42
N ILE A 86 20.00 3.65 -4.03
CA ILE A 86 20.54 2.27 -3.99
C ILE A 86 21.29 1.90 -5.26
N THR A 87 20.80 2.32 -6.42
CA THR A 87 21.42 2.00 -7.71
C THR A 87 22.74 2.72 -7.95
N ASN A 88 22.87 3.95 -7.44
CA ASN A 88 24.13 4.71 -7.54
C ASN A 88 25.16 4.11 -6.58
N LEU A 89 24.76 3.82 -5.33
CA LEU A 89 25.60 3.12 -4.36
C LEU A 89 26.05 1.76 -4.90
N GLY A 90 25.14 0.98 -5.49
CA GLY A 90 25.45 -0.32 -6.07
C GLY A 90 26.50 -0.23 -7.18
N ARG A 91 26.43 0.77 -8.06
CA ARG A 91 27.46 1.04 -9.08
C ARG A 91 28.81 1.39 -8.45
N ILE A 92 28.82 2.24 -7.43
CA ILE A 92 30.06 2.61 -6.72
C ILE A 92 30.71 1.37 -6.09
N TYR A 93 29.96 0.57 -5.34
CA TYR A 93 30.49 -0.66 -4.73
C TYR A 93 30.91 -1.71 -5.76
N THR A 94 30.20 -1.84 -6.89
CA THR A 94 30.62 -2.71 -8.00
C THR A 94 31.98 -2.28 -8.54
N SER A 95 32.19 -0.97 -8.70
CA SER A 95 33.46 -0.39 -9.18
C SER A 95 34.59 -0.53 -8.17
N VAL A 96 34.33 -0.23 -6.88
CA VAL A 96 35.33 -0.33 -5.80
C VAL A 96 35.80 -1.77 -5.64
N LEU A 97 34.87 -2.72 -5.67
CA LEU A 97 35.16 -4.14 -5.49
C LEU A 97 35.59 -4.84 -6.79
N GLN A 98 35.71 -4.11 -7.91
CA GLN A 98 36.07 -4.63 -9.23
C GLN A 98 35.27 -5.88 -9.64
N LEU A 99 33.96 -5.86 -9.37
CA LEU A 99 33.08 -6.98 -9.68
C LEU A 99 32.71 -6.96 -11.17
N ALA A 100 32.75 -8.14 -11.80
CA ALA A 100 32.22 -8.31 -13.16
C ALA A 100 30.74 -7.90 -13.21
N ALA A 101 30.35 -7.15 -14.23
CA ALA A 101 29.05 -6.47 -14.28
C ALA A 101 27.84 -7.40 -14.26
N ASP A 102 28.06 -8.64 -14.70
CA ASP A 102 27.18 -9.81 -14.81
C ASP A 102 27.29 -10.77 -13.62
N SER A 103 28.23 -10.57 -12.70
CA SER A 103 28.33 -11.40 -11.50
C SER A 103 27.11 -11.27 -10.59
N ASP A 104 26.77 -12.37 -9.91
CA ASP A 104 25.66 -12.40 -8.94
C ASP A 104 25.78 -11.30 -7.89
N ASP A 105 26.99 -11.02 -7.39
CA ASP A 105 27.22 -9.96 -6.40
C ASP A 105 26.99 -8.56 -6.99
N ALA A 106 27.43 -8.28 -8.22
CA ALA A 106 27.15 -7.00 -8.89
C ALA A 106 25.65 -6.81 -9.14
N ILE A 107 24.95 -7.88 -9.53
CA ILE A 107 23.48 -7.88 -9.68
C ILE A 107 22.83 -7.66 -8.31
N ARG A 108 23.31 -8.31 -7.24
CA ARG A 108 22.76 -8.11 -5.88
C ARG A 108 22.87 -6.66 -5.41
N LEU A 109 24.01 -6.00 -5.68
CA LEU A 109 24.31 -4.62 -5.30
C LEU A 109 23.51 -3.57 -6.09
N LYS A 110 23.21 -3.80 -7.37
CA LYS A 110 22.54 -2.78 -8.22
C LYS A 110 21.08 -2.51 -7.88
N HIS A 111 20.49 -3.27 -6.95
CA HIS A 111 19.04 -3.32 -6.85
C HIS A 111 18.51 -3.57 -5.40
N ARG A 112 17.25 -3.24 -5.16
CA ARG A 112 16.51 -3.50 -3.89
C ARG A 112 16.13 -4.98 -3.75
N ALA A 113 16.98 -5.83 -3.16
CA ALA A 113 16.50 -7.14 -2.67
C ALA A 113 15.85 -6.85 -1.33
N TRP A 114 14.55 -6.55 -1.37
CA TRP A 114 13.79 -6.52 -0.14
C TRP A 114 13.27 -7.93 0.10
N THR A 115 13.94 -8.65 1.00
CA THR A 115 13.26 -9.69 1.76
C THR A 115 12.81 -9.05 3.07
N ALA A 116 11.73 -9.53 3.68
CA ALA A 116 11.25 -9.00 4.95
C ALA A 116 12.31 -9.02 6.09
N GLN A 117 13.42 -9.74 5.88
CA GLN A 117 14.48 -9.96 6.87
C GLN A 117 15.80 -9.21 6.60
N ARG A 118 16.06 -8.66 5.40
CA ARG A 118 17.34 -7.99 5.08
C ARG A 118 17.15 -6.66 4.35
N ASP A 119 17.78 -5.60 4.86
CA ASP A 119 17.84 -4.30 4.20
C ASP A 119 19.02 -4.20 3.22
N TYR A 120 19.04 -3.15 2.39
CA TYR A 120 20.09 -2.98 1.37
C TYR A 120 21.49 -2.93 1.98
N ALA A 121 21.66 -2.30 3.15
CA ALA A 121 22.95 -2.25 3.83
C ALA A 121 23.42 -3.65 4.27
N ASP A 122 22.50 -4.53 4.71
CA ASP A 122 22.82 -5.92 5.03
C ASP A 122 23.24 -6.71 3.76
N VAL A 123 22.68 -6.39 2.59
CA VAL A 123 23.12 -6.97 1.31
C VAL A 123 24.55 -6.54 0.97
N VAL A 124 24.85 -5.25 1.05
CA VAL A 124 26.21 -4.75 0.78
C VAL A 124 27.21 -5.34 1.78
N HIS A 125 26.84 -5.39 3.06
CA HIS A 125 27.67 -6.00 4.11
C HIS A 125 28.03 -7.47 3.80
N ALA A 126 27.07 -8.25 3.32
CA ALA A 126 27.31 -9.65 2.96
C ALA A 126 28.29 -9.79 1.77
N VAL A 127 28.25 -8.86 0.80
CA VAL A 127 29.19 -8.83 -0.34
C VAL A 127 30.58 -8.36 0.09
N LEU A 128 30.64 -7.45 1.07
CA LEU A 128 31.88 -6.92 1.64
C LEU A 128 32.59 -7.91 2.55
N LEU A 129 31.88 -8.75 3.30
CA LEU A 129 32.47 -9.64 4.32
C LEU A 129 33.63 -10.51 3.80
N PRO A 130 33.56 -11.14 2.61
CA PRO A 130 34.69 -11.91 2.07
C PRO A 130 35.79 -11.07 1.40
N ARG A 131 35.63 -9.75 1.26
CA ARG A 131 36.51 -8.88 0.43
C ARG A 131 37.12 -7.69 1.17
N CYS A 132 36.50 -7.24 2.26
CA CYS A 132 36.94 -6.10 3.05
C CYS A 132 37.63 -6.58 4.33
N HIS A 133 38.95 -6.45 4.37
CA HIS A 133 39.79 -6.86 5.49
C HIS A 133 40.25 -5.68 6.38
N ASN A 134 39.68 -4.50 6.16
CA ASN A 134 40.01 -3.30 6.93
C ASN A 134 39.63 -3.48 8.41
N ALA A 135 40.55 -3.13 9.30
CA ALA A 135 40.26 -3.01 10.73
C ALA A 135 39.27 -1.86 10.99
N ALA A 136 38.72 -1.80 12.20
CA ALA A 136 37.85 -0.69 12.60
C ALA A 136 38.61 0.65 12.49
N SER A 137 38.03 1.61 11.79
CA SER A 137 38.71 2.87 11.49
C SER A 137 38.95 3.73 12.74
N ASN A 138 39.91 4.66 12.64
CA ASN A 138 40.12 5.70 13.65
C ASN A 138 39.40 7.02 13.30
N LEU A 139 38.46 6.98 12.34
CA LEU A 139 37.70 8.15 11.90
C LEU A 139 36.89 8.75 13.06
N THR A 140 37.02 10.04 13.25
CA THR A 140 36.21 10.79 14.22
C THR A 140 34.83 11.09 13.65
N LEU A 141 33.86 11.39 14.51
CA LEU A 141 32.55 11.85 14.04
C LEU A 141 32.63 13.18 13.31
N GLN A 142 33.57 14.05 13.69
CA GLN A 142 33.82 15.29 12.96
C GLN A 142 34.22 15.00 11.51
N GLN A 143 35.23 14.14 11.29
CA GLN A 143 35.68 13.77 9.94
C GLN A 143 34.58 13.11 9.11
N LEU A 144 33.79 12.24 9.74
CA LEU A 144 32.63 11.64 9.09
C LEU A 144 31.59 12.70 8.69
N HIS A 145 31.33 13.66 9.56
CA HIS A 145 30.37 14.71 9.30
C HIS A 145 30.82 15.62 8.16
N GLU A 146 32.09 16.05 8.15
CA GLU A 146 32.69 16.81 7.05
C GLU A 146 32.53 16.05 5.72
N MET A 147 32.82 14.75 5.70
CA MET A 147 32.59 13.92 4.51
C MET A 147 31.11 13.89 4.09
N LEU A 148 30.19 13.72 5.03
CA LEU A 148 28.74 13.73 4.74
C LEU A 148 28.25 15.10 4.26
N ASP A 149 28.81 16.19 4.77
CA ASP A 149 28.51 17.56 4.31
C ASP A 149 29.01 17.77 2.87
N THR A 150 30.21 17.31 2.55
CA THR A 150 30.73 17.27 1.17
C THR A 150 29.81 16.45 0.26
N ILE A 151 29.40 15.24 0.68
CA ILE A 151 28.51 14.37 -0.13
C ILE A 151 27.12 15.02 -0.35
N ALA A 152 26.62 15.79 0.62
CA ALA A 152 25.32 16.45 0.48
C ALA A 152 25.37 17.59 -0.56
N ASN A 153 26.44 18.39 -0.56
CA ASN A 153 26.49 19.67 -1.28
C ASN A 153 27.20 19.63 -2.64
N GLU A 154 28.07 18.65 -2.88
CA GLU A 154 28.92 18.61 -4.07
C GLU A 154 28.32 17.80 -5.22
N ASP A 155 29.03 17.72 -6.36
CA ASP A 155 28.60 16.97 -7.54
C ASP A 155 28.75 15.44 -7.40
N SER A 156 28.33 14.69 -8.42
CA SER A 156 28.37 13.22 -8.39
C SER A 156 29.78 12.61 -8.38
N GLU A 157 30.77 13.30 -8.94
CA GLU A 157 32.16 12.81 -9.00
C GLU A 157 32.86 13.00 -7.66
N VAL A 158 32.67 14.14 -7.00
CA VAL A 158 33.13 14.35 -5.62
C VAL A 158 32.50 13.34 -4.68
N LYS A 159 31.17 13.12 -4.77
CA LYS A 159 30.47 12.10 -3.97
C LYS A 159 31.07 10.72 -4.15
N LYS A 160 31.35 10.32 -5.40
CA LYS A 160 31.98 9.04 -5.70
C LYS A 160 33.37 8.94 -5.08
N ARG A 161 34.20 9.97 -5.20
CA ARG A 161 35.56 10.02 -4.64
C ARG A 161 35.56 9.90 -3.11
N GLU A 162 34.70 10.64 -2.42
CA GLU A 162 34.59 10.56 -0.95
C GLU A 162 34.12 9.17 -0.49
N LEU A 163 33.19 8.55 -1.22
CA LEU A 163 32.75 7.18 -0.92
C LEU A 163 33.86 6.15 -1.15
N VAL A 164 34.62 6.26 -2.24
CA VAL A 164 35.77 5.39 -2.51
C VAL A 164 36.81 5.53 -1.38
N ARG A 165 37.19 6.76 -1.04
CA ARG A 165 38.10 7.04 0.07
C ARG A 165 37.61 6.44 1.39
N PHE A 166 36.31 6.54 1.67
CA PHE A 166 35.74 5.92 2.86
C PHE A 166 35.86 4.39 2.83
N THR A 167 35.64 3.75 1.67
CA THR A 167 35.76 2.29 1.54
C THR A 167 37.18 1.78 1.76
N GLU A 168 38.20 2.58 1.46
CA GLU A 168 39.62 2.24 1.69
C GLU A 168 39.98 2.26 3.19
N LEU A 169 39.30 3.10 3.99
CA LEU A 169 39.62 3.31 5.41
C LEU A 169 38.74 2.50 6.37
N ALA A 170 37.46 2.30 6.02
CA ALA A 170 36.46 1.80 6.93
C ALA A 170 36.29 0.28 6.87
N SER A 171 36.00 -0.34 8.01
CA SER A 171 35.62 -1.75 8.08
C SER A 171 34.28 -2.03 7.39
N ALA A 172 34.02 -3.29 7.02
CA ALA A 172 32.75 -3.70 6.41
C ALA A 172 31.52 -3.26 7.25
N LYS A 173 31.65 -3.31 8.58
CA LYS A 173 30.60 -2.90 9.53
C LYS A 173 30.34 -1.39 9.49
N GLU A 174 31.39 -0.58 9.43
CA GLU A 174 31.27 0.88 9.32
C GLU A 174 30.64 1.28 7.98
N GLN A 175 31.05 0.63 6.89
CA GLN A 175 30.46 0.82 5.55
C GLN A 175 28.96 0.48 5.52
N LYS A 176 28.55 -0.62 6.17
CA LYS A 176 27.13 -0.98 6.36
C LYS A 176 26.34 0.15 7.03
N TRP A 177 26.86 0.74 8.11
CA TRP A 177 26.17 1.83 8.81
C TRP A 177 26.17 3.14 8.03
N LEU A 178 27.27 3.46 7.32
CA LEU A 178 27.30 4.61 6.42
C LEU A 178 26.20 4.53 5.36
N ILE A 179 26.00 3.35 4.74
CA ILE A 179 24.94 3.15 3.73
C ILE A 179 23.56 3.45 4.32
N ARG A 180 23.29 3.03 5.55
CA ARG A 180 22.02 3.33 6.24
C ARG A 180 21.84 4.83 6.47
N ILE A 181 22.90 5.52 6.86
CA ILE A 181 22.90 6.98 7.05
C ILE A 181 22.61 7.69 5.72
N LEU A 182 23.33 7.33 4.65
CA LEU A 182 23.17 7.92 3.31
C LEU A 182 21.77 7.68 2.72
N LEU A 183 21.18 6.50 2.98
CA LEU A 183 19.81 6.19 2.57
C LEU A 183 18.75 6.74 3.54
N LYS A 184 19.17 7.37 4.63
CA LYS A 184 18.33 7.81 5.75
C LYS A 184 17.41 6.70 6.29
N ALA A 185 17.89 5.45 6.26
CA ALA A 185 17.14 4.23 6.56
C ALA A 185 17.90 3.35 7.58
N MET A 186 17.78 3.68 8.86
CA MET A 186 18.59 3.08 9.93
C MET A 186 18.19 1.66 10.33
N SER A 187 16.95 1.24 10.06
CA SER A 187 16.44 -0.11 10.37
C SER A 187 16.73 -0.60 11.80
N LEU A 188 16.75 0.33 12.78
CA LEU A 188 17.04 0.02 14.18
C LEU A 188 15.87 -0.67 14.90
N GLY A 189 14.65 -0.60 14.34
CA GLY A 189 13.45 -1.16 14.95
C GLY A 189 13.05 -0.47 16.27
N ILE A 190 13.40 0.82 16.40
CA ILE A 190 12.94 1.74 17.44
C ILE A 190 12.50 3.04 16.74
N GLY A 191 11.36 3.60 17.17
CA GLY A 191 10.82 4.81 16.57
C GLY A 191 11.48 6.08 17.09
N GLU A 192 11.47 7.15 16.28
CA GLU A 192 12.06 8.45 16.62
C GLU A 192 11.55 9.02 17.95
N GLN A 193 10.26 8.83 18.28
CA GLN A 193 9.68 9.32 19.55
C GLN A 193 10.48 8.82 20.75
N ARG A 194 10.82 7.53 20.73
CA ARG A 194 11.56 6.89 21.82
C ARG A 194 13.01 7.38 21.85
N ILE A 195 13.62 7.65 20.69
CA ILE A 195 14.97 8.23 20.61
C ILE A 195 15.00 9.65 21.18
N PHE A 196 14.05 10.51 20.80
CA PHE A 196 13.93 11.87 21.37
C PHE A 196 13.69 11.83 22.87
N ALA A 197 12.82 10.94 23.35
CA ALA A 197 12.52 10.76 24.76
C ALA A 197 13.74 10.35 25.62
N LEU A 198 14.83 9.86 25.01
CA LEU A 198 16.09 9.62 25.71
C LEU A 198 16.76 10.92 26.16
N LEU A 199 16.66 11.97 25.34
CA LEU A 199 17.24 13.27 25.66
C LEU A 199 16.33 14.03 26.62
N HIS A 200 15.03 14.09 26.31
CA HIS A 200 14.01 14.73 27.14
C HIS A 200 12.59 14.34 26.68
N PRO A 201 11.61 14.19 27.59
CA PRO A 201 10.22 13.86 27.21
C PRO A 201 9.61 14.80 26.16
N LEU A 202 9.92 16.09 26.23
CA LEU A 202 9.41 17.13 25.33
C LEU A 202 10.27 17.32 24.05
N ALA A 203 11.37 16.59 23.88
CA ALA A 203 12.32 16.84 22.78
C ALA A 203 11.70 16.66 21.39
N LYS A 204 10.76 15.71 21.24
CA LYS A 204 10.04 15.52 19.97
C LYS A 204 9.16 16.74 19.67
N ASP A 205 8.42 17.22 20.66
CA ASP A 205 7.48 18.32 20.48
C ASP A 205 8.23 19.63 20.18
N MET A 206 9.37 19.85 20.84
CA MET A 206 10.31 20.93 20.49
C MET A 206 10.74 20.82 19.03
N TYR A 207 11.21 19.64 18.60
CA TYR A 207 11.61 19.40 17.21
C TYR A 207 10.46 19.61 16.23
N GLN A 208 9.22 19.27 16.58
CA GLN A 208 8.08 19.49 15.70
C GLN A 208 7.75 20.97 15.50
N ARG A 209 8.20 21.86 16.39
CA ARG A 209 7.96 23.31 16.29
C ARG A 209 9.03 24.07 15.50
N CYS A 210 10.27 23.58 15.46
CA CYS A 210 11.37 24.23 14.73
C CYS A 210 11.94 23.39 13.58
N THR A 211 11.76 22.07 13.60
CA THR A 211 12.41 21.10 12.71
C THR A 211 13.94 21.30 12.60
N ASP A 212 14.59 21.60 13.72
CA ASP A 212 16.04 21.80 13.82
C ASP A 212 16.62 20.96 14.98
N LEU A 213 17.34 19.89 14.62
CA LEU A 213 17.97 19.00 15.58
C LEU A 213 19.08 19.68 16.39
N SER A 214 19.84 20.59 15.77
CA SER A 214 20.95 21.29 16.42
C SER A 214 20.40 22.19 17.51
N ARG A 215 19.36 22.97 17.19
CA ARG A 215 18.70 23.85 18.15
C ARG A 215 18.11 23.08 19.33
N VAL A 216 17.42 21.96 19.06
CA VAL A 216 16.88 21.10 20.14
C VAL A 216 18.01 20.59 21.04
N CYS A 217 19.12 20.10 20.46
CA CYS A 217 20.24 19.60 21.26
C CYS A 217 20.93 20.70 22.08
N LYS A 218 21.07 21.91 21.54
CA LYS A 218 21.63 23.07 22.27
C LYS A 218 20.77 23.43 23.48
N LEU A 219 19.47 23.59 23.27
CA LEU A 219 18.53 23.95 24.33
C LEU A 219 18.47 22.93 25.47
N LEU A 220 18.52 21.63 25.12
CA LEU A 220 18.54 20.55 26.11
C LEU A 220 19.88 20.48 26.86
N ALA A 221 20.99 20.78 26.19
CA ALA A 221 22.32 20.77 26.80
C ALA A 221 22.59 21.97 27.71
N ASP A 222 21.91 23.10 27.46
CA ASP A 222 21.89 24.29 28.32
C ASP A 222 21.07 24.11 29.61
N ASN A 223 20.38 22.97 29.76
CA ASN A 223 19.50 22.67 30.89
C ASN A 223 18.42 23.75 31.18
N LYS A 224 18.12 24.65 30.23
CA LYS A 224 17.07 25.70 30.31
C LYS A 224 15.64 25.16 30.43
N LEU A 225 15.51 23.85 30.52
CA LEU A 225 14.26 23.09 30.61
C LEU A 225 14.19 22.29 31.92
N SER A 226 15.17 22.44 32.84
CA SER A 226 15.12 21.80 34.14
C SER A 226 13.87 22.26 34.87
N VAL A 227 12.90 21.37 34.93
CA VAL A 227 11.76 21.45 35.84
C VAL A 227 12.35 21.38 37.24
N ASP A 228 12.60 22.55 37.84
CA ASP A 228 12.66 22.62 39.29
C ASP A 228 11.34 22.03 39.79
N SER A 229 11.43 20.90 40.50
CA SER A 229 10.29 20.12 40.97
C SER A 229 9.41 20.89 41.98
N THR A 230 9.73 22.17 42.20
CA THR A 230 9.13 23.13 43.11
C THR A 230 8.39 24.27 42.41
N SER A 231 8.53 24.46 41.08
CA SER A 231 7.76 25.47 40.33
C SER A 231 6.75 24.81 39.38
N ASN A 232 5.47 25.08 39.58
CA ASN A 232 4.35 24.62 38.74
C ASN A 232 4.31 25.30 37.34
N GLU A 233 5.40 25.89 36.86
CA GLU A 233 5.42 26.59 35.56
C GLU A 233 5.71 25.62 34.42
N SER A 234 4.67 25.27 33.66
CA SER A 234 4.81 24.52 32.43
C SER A 234 5.64 25.29 31.40
N VAL A 235 6.70 24.69 30.87
CA VAL A 235 7.51 25.26 29.79
C VAL A 235 6.62 25.61 28.58
N ASN A 236 6.62 26.88 28.17
CA ASN A 236 5.97 27.29 26.94
C ASN A 236 6.78 26.89 25.71
N LEU A 237 6.45 25.75 25.11
CA LEU A 237 7.11 25.21 23.93
C LEU A 237 6.95 26.09 22.67
N ASN A 238 5.97 27.00 22.63
CA ASN A 238 5.78 27.89 21.49
C ASN A 238 6.86 28.98 21.38
N SER A 239 7.58 29.25 22.47
CA SER A 239 8.74 30.15 22.45
C SER A 239 9.87 29.69 21.53
N PHE A 240 9.90 28.39 21.18
CA PHE A 240 10.89 27.83 20.26
C PHE A 240 10.57 28.07 18.78
N ILE A 241 9.42 28.64 18.45
CA ILE A 241 9.06 28.93 17.06
C ILE A 241 9.79 30.18 16.61
N GLU A 242 10.50 30.07 15.49
CA GLU A 242 11.13 31.20 14.83
C GLU A 242 10.75 31.22 13.35
N PRO A 243 10.62 32.40 12.73
CA PRO A 243 10.50 32.50 11.28
C PRO A 243 11.62 31.75 10.56
N PHE A 244 11.30 31.21 9.37
CA PHE A 244 12.20 30.45 8.50
C PHE A 244 12.59 29.04 8.97
N GLN A 245 12.07 28.59 10.11
CA GLN A 245 12.12 27.21 10.58
C GLN A 245 10.76 26.54 10.34
N LEU A 246 10.76 25.32 9.80
CA LEU A 246 9.52 24.60 9.52
C LEU A 246 8.82 24.23 10.83
N ILE A 247 7.57 24.66 10.98
CA ILE A 247 6.66 24.05 11.95
C ILE A 247 6.13 22.78 11.29
N ARG A 248 6.29 21.59 11.89
CA ARG A 248 5.80 20.35 11.29
C ARG A 248 4.30 20.46 11.03
N PRO A 249 3.82 20.33 9.78
CA PRO A 249 2.43 20.62 9.52
C PRO A 249 1.47 19.65 10.22
N MET A 250 0.39 20.18 10.79
CA MET A 250 -0.68 19.38 11.40
C MET A 250 -1.42 18.56 10.33
N LEU A 251 -1.69 17.29 10.60
CA LEU A 251 -2.27 16.36 9.63
C LEU A 251 -3.71 16.00 9.97
N CYS A 252 -4.50 15.65 8.95
CA CYS A 252 -5.87 15.18 9.16
C CYS A 252 -5.91 13.66 9.42
N GLU A 253 -6.68 13.27 10.43
CA GLU A 253 -7.17 11.92 10.63
C GLU A 253 -8.16 11.54 9.52
N ARG A 254 -8.32 10.26 9.20
CA ARG A 254 -9.42 9.85 8.31
C ARG A 254 -10.72 9.95 9.12
N PHE A 255 -11.74 10.59 8.56
CA PHE A 255 -13.03 10.68 9.21
C PHE A 255 -13.61 9.28 9.49
N PRO A 256 -13.95 8.95 10.75
CA PRO A 256 -14.40 7.61 11.13
C PRO A 256 -15.84 7.30 10.73
N GLY A 257 -16.58 8.24 10.11
CA GLY A 257 -17.96 8.01 9.69
C GLY A 257 -19.02 8.21 10.76
N LYS A 258 -18.69 8.84 11.91
CA LYS A 258 -19.65 9.18 12.96
C LYS A 258 -19.70 10.69 13.18
N ILE A 259 -20.45 11.39 12.35
CA ILE A 259 -20.49 12.85 12.37
C ILE A 259 -21.17 13.36 13.64
N GLU A 260 -22.20 12.64 14.11
CA GLU A 260 -22.95 12.98 15.33
C GLU A 260 -22.05 13.01 16.57
N GLU A 261 -21.20 12.00 16.77
CA GLU A 261 -20.25 11.98 17.89
C GLU A 261 -19.27 13.17 17.82
N LEU A 262 -18.80 13.52 16.62
CA LEU A 262 -17.94 14.69 16.45
C LEU A 262 -18.69 15.99 16.77
N MET A 263 -19.94 16.13 16.32
CA MET A 263 -20.78 17.31 16.57
C MET A 263 -21.22 17.44 18.02
N GLN A 264 -21.40 16.33 18.75
CA GLN A 264 -21.61 16.34 20.20
C GLN A 264 -20.36 16.81 20.95
N SER A 265 -19.17 16.47 20.43
CA SER A 265 -17.90 16.82 21.08
C SER A 265 -17.46 18.26 20.85
N ASP A 266 -17.76 18.86 19.69
CA ASP A 266 -17.40 20.23 19.35
C ASP A 266 -18.19 20.75 18.13
N VAL A 267 -18.22 22.07 17.97
CA VAL A 267 -18.70 22.69 16.72
C VAL A 267 -17.72 22.36 15.59
N LEU A 268 -18.26 22.02 14.42
CA LEU A 268 -17.46 21.64 13.25
C LEU A 268 -17.51 22.69 12.15
N TYR A 269 -16.35 22.90 11.54
CA TYR A 269 -16.19 23.65 10.30
C TYR A 269 -15.77 22.70 9.18
N VAL A 270 -16.40 22.85 8.01
CA VAL A 270 -16.05 22.13 6.79
C VAL A 270 -15.29 23.07 5.85
N GLU A 271 -14.17 22.61 5.34
CA GLU A 271 -13.40 23.24 4.28
C GLU A 271 -13.27 22.30 3.08
N THR A 272 -13.10 22.87 1.88
CA THR A 272 -12.74 22.11 0.69
C THR A 272 -11.35 21.50 0.86
N LYS A 273 -11.21 20.20 0.59
CA LYS A 273 -9.89 19.61 0.50
C LYS A 273 -9.28 19.93 -0.86
N MET A 274 -8.30 20.84 -0.87
CA MET A 274 -7.57 21.23 -2.07
C MET A 274 -6.58 20.13 -2.50
N ASP A 275 -6.50 19.86 -3.81
CA ASP A 275 -5.57 18.90 -4.41
C ASP A 275 -4.32 19.61 -4.95
N GLY A 276 -3.54 20.23 -4.05
CA GLY A 276 -2.33 20.97 -4.39
C GLY A 276 -1.10 20.43 -3.67
N GLU A 277 -0.08 21.27 -3.55
CA GLU A 277 1.09 20.97 -2.73
C GLU A 277 1.08 21.83 -1.47
N ARG A 278 1.15 21.21 -0.29
CA ARG A 278 1.19 21.96 0.97
C ARG A 278 2.50 22.73 1.16
N PHE A 279 2.38 24.00 1.50
CA PHE A 279 3.48 24.92 1.79
C PHE A 279 3.20 25.73 3.05
N GLN A 280 4.28 26.04 3.77
CA GLN A 280 4.31 27.17 4.69
C GLN A 280 4.99 28.34 4.03
N LEU A 281 4.32 29.50 4.06
CA LEU A 281 4.90 30.79 3.69
C LEU A 281 5.35 31.47 4.99
N HIS A 282 6.65 31.70 5.10
CA HIS A 282 7.24 32.51 6.16
C HIS A 282 7.63 33.86 5.57
N TYR A 283 7.34 34.93 6.29
CA TYR A 283 7.93 36.23 6.04
C TYR A 283 8.48 36.78 7.35
N ALA A 284 9.70 37.32 7.31
CA ALA A 284 10.31 38.07 8.39
C ALA A 284 11.54 38.81 7.87
N ARG A 285 11.93 39.93 8.49
CA ARG A 285 13.16 40.66 8.10
C ARG A 285 13.19 40.95 6.59
N GLU A 286 12.06 41.38 6.05
CA GLU A 286 11.83 41.70 4.62
C GLU A 286 12.10 40.56 3.62
N ARG A 287 12.16 39.31 4.09
CA ARG A 287 12.40 38.15 3.24
C ARG A 287 11.28 37.13 3.36
N PHE A 288 11.03 36.44 2.27
CA PHE A 288 10.09 35.33 2.17
C PHE A 288 10.83 34.00 2.17
N LYS A 289 10.18 32.96 2.71
CA LYS A 289 10.60 31.57 2.57
C LYS A 289 9.40 30.66 2.36
N TYR A 290 9.53 29.74 1.42
CA TYR A 290 8.48 28.78 1.08
C TYR A 290 8.96 27.38 1.37
N ILE A 291 8.41 26.77 2.41
CA ILE A 291 8.84 25.46 2.89
C ILE A 291 7.75 24.45 2.61
N SER A 292 8.06 23.43 1.81
CA SER A 292 7.12 22.34 1.53
C SER A 292 6.85 21.51 2.78
N ARG A 293 5.80 20.68 2.75
CA ARG A 293 5.42 19.76 3.84
C ARG A 293 6.59 19.00 4.50
N ASN A 294 7.58 18.58 3.71
CA ASN A 294 8.69 17.75 4.20
C ASN A 294 9.95 18.55 4.53
N GLY A 295 9.92 19.89 4.44
CA GLY A 295 11.06 20.75 4.77
C GLY A 295 11.92 21.20 3.60
N ALA A 296 11.60 20.80 2.36
CA ALA A 296 12.32 21.29 1.19
C ALA A 296 11.97 22.76 0.90
N ASP A 297 13.00 23.56 0.61
CA ASP A 297 12.92 25.00 0.36
C ASP A 297 12.67 25.30 -1.13
N TYR A 298 11.57 25.99 -1.43
CA TYR A 298 11.15 26.42 -2.77
C TYR A 298 11.21 27.94 -2.97
N THR A 299 11.92 28.64 -2.10
CA THR A 299 12.00 30.10 -2.11
C THR A 299 12.60 30.65 -3.40
N ARG A 300 13.54 29.93 -4.01
CA ARG A 300 14.10 30.30 -5.33
C ARG A 300 13.03 30.35 -6.42
N SER A 301 12.04 29.46 -6.36
CA SER A 301 10.98 29.37 -7.37
C SER A 301 9.86 30.37 -7.13
N PHE A 302 9.40 30.51 -5.88
CA PHE A 302 8.25 31.36 -5.55
C PHE A 302 8.63 32.82 -5.30
N GLY A 303 9.87 33.09 -4.84
CA GLY A 303 10.44 34.43 -4.69
C GLY A 303 10.89 34.74 -3.27
N ALA A 304 12.15 35.14 -3.08
CA ALA A 304 12.66 35.53 -1.76
C ALA A 304 12.26 36.96 -1.32
N SER A 305 11.81 37.79 -2.27
CA SER A 305 11.43 39.19 -2.06
C SER A 305 10.35 39.59 -3.09
N PHE A 306 9.81 40.80 -3.00
CA PHE A 306 8.76 41.27 -3.91
C PHE A 306 9.27 41.55 -5.34
N GLU A 307 10.57 41.46 -5.59
CA GLU A 307 11.21 41.78 -6.87
C GLU A 307 11.42 40.55 -7.75
N ALA A 308 11.35 39.34 -7.19
CA ALA A 308 11.72 38.11 -7.87
C ALA A 308 10.78 36.96 -7.53
N GLY A 309 10.66 36.00 -8.45
CA GLY A 309 9.89 34.76 -8.28
C GLY A 309 8.51 34.78 -8.92
N THR A 310 7.88 33.61 -8.93
CA THR A 310 6.61 33.39 -9.65
C THR A 310 5.36 33.82 -8.86
N LEU A 311 5.46 33.93 -7.52
CA LEU A 311 4.34 34.25 -6.63
C LEU A 311 4.56 35.53 -5.83
N THR A 312 5.71 35.65 -5.14
CA THR A 312 5.97 36.72 -4.17
C THR A 312 5.72 38.14 -4.71
N PRO A 313 6.12 38.49 -5.95
CA PRO A 313 5.83 39.82 -6.50
C PRO A 313 4.33 40.16 -6.53
N GLN A 314 3.48 39.14 -6.74
CA GLN A 314 2.03 39.29 -6.79
C GLN A 314 1.38 39.39 -5.40
N LEU A 315 2.12 39.11 -4.31
CA LEU A 315 1.62 39.25 -2.93
C LEU A 315 1.66 40.70 -2.43
N ARG A 316 2.24 41.62 -3.21
CA ARG A 316 2.38 43.03 -2.83
C ARG A 316 1.00 43.66 -2.63
N GLY A 317 0.76 44.20 -1.44
CA GLY A 317 -0.52 44.78 -1.06
C GLY A 317 -1.61 43.77 -0.66
N LEU A 318 -1.33 42.45 -0.76
CA LEU A 318 -2.23 41.39 -0.32
C LEU A 318 -1.96 40.97 1.14
N LEU A 319 -0.71 41.12 1.58
CA LEU A 319 -0.30 40.94 2.98
C LEU A 319 -0.43 42.27 3.75
N PRO A 320 -0.57 42.22 5.09
CA PRO A 320 -0.64 43.42 5.92
C PRO A 320 0.57 44.33 5.74
N MET A 321 0.32 45.64 5.67
CA MET A 321 1.37 46.66 5.67
C MET A 321 2.00 46.75 7.08
N GLY A 322 3.32 46.94 7.16
CA GLY A 322 4.02 47.14 8.43
C GLY A 322 4.16 45.90 9.32
N MET A 323 3.82 44.72 8.80
CA MET A 323 4.03 43.43 9.48
C MET A 323 5.52 43.13 9.63
N GLU A 324 5.95 42.71 10.81
CA GLU A 324 7.33 42.30 11.07
C GLU A 324 7.58 40.86 10.66
N SER A 325 6.62 39.98 10.93
CA SER A 325 6.74 38.55 10.64
C SER A 325 5.39 37.83 10.57
N ILE A 326 5.30 36.80 9.73
CA ILE A 326 4.12 35.93 9.61
C ILE A 326 4.51 34.52 9.18
N ILE A 327 3.74 33.53 9.64
CA ILE A 327 3.80 32.16 9.12
C ILE A 327 2.38 31.74 8.75
N LEU A 328 2.17 31.47 7.46
CA LEU A 328 0.92 30.99 6.88
C LEU A 328 1.05 29.52 6.49
N ASP A 329 0.02 28.72 6.73
CA ASP A 329 -0.08 27.33 6.27
C ASP A 329 -1.22 27.20 5.25
N GLY A 330 -0.91 26.56 4.12
CA GLY A 330 -1.81 26.56 2.97
C GLY A 330 -1.45 25.52 1.93
N GLU A 331 -2.26 25.49 0.89
CA GLU A 331 -2.07 24.65 -0.29
C GLU A 331 -1.70 25.53 -1.49
N MET A 332 -0.58 25.22 -2.14
CA MET A 332 -0.19 25.82 -3.40
C MET A 332 -0.85 25.06 -4.55
N MET A 333 -1.71 25.77 -5.28
CA MET A 333 -2.47 25.27 -6.42
C MET A 333 -1.87 25.76 -7.73
N VAL A 334 -2.16 25.06 -8.82
CA VAL A 334 -1.94 25.57 -10.18
C VAL A 334 -3.21 26.27 -10.65
N TRP A 335 -3.12 27.56 -10.95
CA TRP A 335 -4.23 28.36 -11.46
C TRP A 335 -4.08 28.61 -12.96
N ASP A 336 -5.14 28.32 -13.72
CA ASP A 336 -5.23 28.63 -15.14
C ASP A 336 -5.83 30.02 -15.34
N THR A 337 -5.03 30.95 -15.86
CA THR A 337 -5.46 32.34 -16.05
C THR A 337 -6.40 32.53 -17.24
N GLN A 338 -6.49 31.56 -18.16
CA GLN A 338 -7.44 31.59 -19.27
C GLN A 338 -8.78 30.99 -18.86
N GLN A 339 -8.75 29.83 -18.19
CA GLN A 339 -9.97 29.13 -17.77
C GLN A 339 -10.51 29.63 -16.42
N LEU A 340 -9.75 30.47 -15.71
CA LEU A 340 -10.09 31.03 -14.39
C LEU A 340 -10.51 29.96 -13.39
N ARG A 341 -9.73 28.86 -13.34
CA ARG A 341 -9.96 27.74 -12.42
C ARG A 341 -8.67 27.14 -11.90
N TYR A 342 -8.77 26.38 -10.82
CA TYR A 342 -7.71 25.47 -10.40
C TYR A 342 -7.58 24.31 -11.41
N ARG A 343 -6.34 23.88 -11.62
CA ARG A 343 -6.01 22.64 -12.32
C ARG A 343 -5.85 21.53 -11.30
N ASP A 344 -6.35 20.35 -11.64
CA ASP A 344 -6.23 19.16 -10.81
C ASP A 344 -4.89 18.46 -11.08
N LYS A 345 -4.33 17.77 -10.08
CA LYS A 345 -3.10 16.99 -10.28
C LYS A 345 -3.22 15.90 -11.33
N GLY A 346 -4.43 15.35 -11.49
CA GLY A 346 -4.75 14.39 -12.56
C GLY A 346 -4.55 14.95 -13.98
N GLU A 347 -4.41 16.27 -14.13
CA GLU A 347 -4.07 16.93 -15.41
C GLU A 347 -2.53 17.04 -15.61
N ASN A 348 -1.74 16.23 -14.89
CA ASN A 348 -0.26 16.21 -14.89
C ASN A 348 0.36 17.59 -14.59
N THR A 349 -0.22 18.31 -13.63
CA THR A 349 0.29 19.61 -13.18
C THR A 349 1.12 19.46 -11.91
N ASP A 350 2.31 20.04 -11.89
CA ASP A 350 3.13 20.16 -10.68
C ASP A 350 3.52 21.62 -10.43
N VAL A 351 3.00 22.18 -9.35
CA VAL A 351 3.26 23.57 -8.95
C VAL A 351 4.72 23.83 -8.62
N LYS A 352 5.48 22.78 -8.24
CA LYS A 352 6.92 22.86 -7.92
C LYS A 352 7.78 23.05 -9.16
N HIS A 353 7.29 22.66 -10.33
CA HIS A 353 8.02 22.65 -11.60
C HIS A 353 7.20 23.28 -12.73
N LEU A 354 6.43 24.34 -12.42
CA LEU A 354 5.67 25.07 -13.43
C LEU A 354 6.59 25.65 -14.50
N LYS A 355 6.31 25.32 -15.76
CA LYS A 355 6.99 25.91 -16.91
C LYS A 355 6.41 27.30 -17.19
N PRO A 356 7.24 28.34 -17.41
CA PRO A 356 6.80 29.71 -17.65
C PRO A 356 5.92 29.90 -18.91
N GLU A 357 5.93 28.94 -19.83
CA GLU A 357 5.34 29.04 -21.18
C GLU A 357 3.84 28.75 -21.24
N ARG A 358 3.19 28.42 -20.11
CA ARG A 358 1.73 28.14 -20.05
C ARG A 358 0.98 29.31 -19.42
N SER A 359 -0.34 29.40 -19.67
CA SER A 359 -1.27 30.31 -18.97
C SER A 359 -1.44 29.99 -17.48
N TRP A 360 -0.46 29.34 -16.86
CA TRP A 360 -0.56 28.71 -15.55
C TRP A 360 0.36 29.43 -14.57
N ARG A 361 -0.14 29.67 -13.37
CA ARG A 361 0.64 30.30 -12.29
C ARG A 361 0.36 29.65 -10.94
N PRO A 362 1.28 29.77 -9.97
CA PRO A 362 0.99 29.36 -8.60
C PRO A 362 -0.11 30.25 -7.99
N CYS A 363 -1.04 29.63 -7.27
CA CYS A 363 -2.02 30.29 -6.43
C CYS A 363 -1.96 29.69 -5.04
N TYR A 364 -1.72 30.51 -4.02
CA TYR A 364 -1.63 30.06 -2.64
C TYR A 364 -2.98 30.20 -1.93
N VAL A 365 -3.55 29.06 -1.56
CA VAL A 365 -4.81 28.97 -0.82
C VAL A 365 -4.51 28.71 0.64
N VAL A 366 -4.64 29.74 1.48
CA VAL A 366 -4.24 29.73 2.88
C VAL A 366 -5.40 29.26 3.75
N TYR A 367 -5.15 28.33 4.66
CA TYR A 367 -6.18 27.79 5.57
C TYR A 367 -5.81 27.86 7.05
N ASP A 368 -4.61 28.34 7.40
CA ASP A 368 -4.25 28.59 8.80
C ASP A 368 -3.17 29.69 8.95
N LEU A 369 -3.15 30.32 10.12
CA LEU A 369 -2.23 31.38 10.53
C LEU A 369 -1.50 30.91 11.80
N LEU A 370 -0.19 30.68 11.69
CA LEU A 370 0.59 30.02 12.74
C LEU A 370 1.38 31.01 13.63
N TYR A 371 1.80 32.14 13.07
CA TYR A 371 2.66 33.09 13.75
C TYR A 371 2.43 34.48 13.17
N LEU A 372 2.47 35.51 14.02
CA LEU A 372 2.34 36.91 13.61
C LEU A 372 3.13 37.80 14.58
N ASN A 373 3.99 38.67 14.04
CA ASN A 373 4.70 39.72 14.77
C ASN A 373 5.28 39.29 16.12
N GLY A 374 6.15 38.27 16.11
CA GLY A 374 6.79 37.79 17.33
C GLY A 374 5.98 36.77 18.14
N GLN A 375 4.71 36.55 17.82
CA GLN A 375 3.82 35.70 18.62
C GLN A 375 3.40 34.43 17.88
N SER A 376 3.56 33.29 18.55
CA SER A 376 2.95 32.03 18.14
C SER A 376 1.44 32.06 18.38
N LEU A 377 0.69 31.53 17.42
CA LEU A 377 -0.77 31.45 17.48
C LEU A 377 -1.25 30.00 17.63
N LEU A 378 -0.34 29.03 17.80
CA LEU A 378 -0.67 27.61 17.78
C LEU A 378 -1.63 27.19 18.91
N ASP A 379 -1.57 27.85 20.06
CA ASP A 379 -2.46 27.60 21.21
C ASP A 379 -3.83 28.26 21.07
N MET A 380 -4.01 29.17 20.10
CA MET A 380 -5.34 29.70 19.80
C MET A 380 -6.21 28.60 19.20
N THR A 381 -7.50 28.66 19.44
CA THR A 381 -8.48 27.76 18.80
C THR A 381 -8.53 27.99 17.29
N TYR A 382 -8.94 26.97 16.53
CA TYR A 382 -9.10 27.09 15.08
C TYR A 382 -10.02 28.26 14.70
N ALA A 383 -11.12 28.47 15.43
CA ALA A 383 -12.01 29.61 15.18
C ALA A 383 -11.30 30.97 15.31
N GLN A 384 -10.50 31.16 16.35
CA GLN A 384 -9.72 32.39 16.55
C GLN A 384 -8.71 32.59 15.42
N ARG A 385 -7.96 31.54 15.03
CA ARG A 385 -6.96 31.63 13.95
C ARG A 385 -7.62 31.89 12.59
N SER A 386 -8.73 31.21 12.30
CA SER A 386 -9.49 31.37 11.06
C SER A 386 -10.07 32.78 10.93
N TYR A 387 -10.67 33.31 12.00
CA TYR A 387 -11.18 34.68 12.03
C TYR A 387 -10.05 35.71 11.80
N LYS A 388 -8.95 35.59 12.54
CA LYS A 388 -7.78 36.47 12.36
C LYS A 388 -7.23 36.39 10.93
N LEU A 389 -7.12 35.20 10.35
CA LEU A 389 -6.63 35.00 8.99
C LEU A 389 -7.51 35.74 7.96
N GLN A 390 -8.84 35.69 8.12
CA GLN A 390 -9.79 36.35 7.22
C GLN A 390 -9.71 37.88 7.30
N GLU A 391 -9.50 38.45 8.49
CA GLU A 391 -9.30 39.90 8.65
C GLU A 391 -7.93 40.37 8.12
N LEU A 392 -6.91 39.51 8.23
CA LEU A 392 -5.53 39.87 7.98
C LEU A 392 -5.17 39.95 6.49
N LEU A 393 -5.70 39.04 5.67
CA LEU A 393 -5.29 38.89 4.27
C LEU A 393 -6.30 39.50 3.30
N LYS A 394 -5.81 40.20 2.28
CA LYS A 394 -6.63 40.56 1.12
C LYS A 394 -6.51 39.49 0.05
N GLU A 395 -7.66 39.08 -0.47
CA GLU A 395 -7.71 38.04 -1.50
C GLU A 395 -7.53 38.62 -2.90
N GLN A 396 -6.81 37.88 -3.73
CA GLN A 396 -6.77 38.07 -5.17
C GLN A 396 -6.91 36.71 -5.85
N THR A 397 -8.00 36.55 -6.61
CA THR A 397 -8.33 35.29 -7.30
C THR A 397 -7.17 34.79 -8.15
N GLY A 398 -6.79 33.53 -7.93
CA GLY A 398 -5.68 32.89 -8.64
C GLY A 398 -4.29 33.35 -8.21
N VAL A 399 -4.14 34.12 -7.12
CA VAL A 399 -2.85 34.51 -6.53
C VAL A 399 -2.79 34.12 -5.05
N LEU A 400 -3.58 34.80 -4.21
CA LEU A 400 -3.66 34.55 -2.77
C LEU A 400 -5.14 34.51 -2.38
N GLN A 401 -5.59 33.38 -1.85
CA GLN A 401 -6.98 33.18 -1.47
C GLN A 401 -7.04 32.57 -0.07
N VAL A 402 -8.06 32.93 0.70
CA VAL A 402 -8.30 32.39 2.03
C VAL A 402 -9.33 31.27 1.88
N MET A 403 -9.01 30.10 2.43
CA MET A 403 -9.92 28.96 2.47
C MET A 403 -11.21 29.35 3.19
N LYS A 404 -12.34 29.17 2.50
CA LYS A 404 -13.66 29.45 3.05
C LYS A 404 -14.15 28.24 3.83
N SER A 405 -14.32 28.42 5.14
CA SER A 405 -14.87 27.41 6.02
C SER A 405 -16.37 27.65 6.25
N ARG A 406 -17.14 26.57 6.35
CA ARG A 406 -18.57 26.61 6.65
C ARG A 406 -18.83 25.93 7.98
N LYS A 407 -19.45 26.65 8.92
CA LYS A 407 -19.92 26.07 10.18
C LYS A 407 -21.11 25.15 9.91
N ILE A 408 -21.08 23.95 10.46
CA ILE A 408 -22.14 22.96 10.31
C ILE A 408 -22.95 22.86 11.61
N GLY A 409 -24.26 23.03 11.50
CA GLY A 409 -25.20 22.93 12.62
C GLY A 409 -25.98 21.61 12.68
N SER A 410 -26.06 20.85 11.59
CA SER A 410 -26.77 19.55 11.56
C SER A 410 -26.10 18.54 10.61
N VAL A 411 -26.41 17.25 10.79
CA VAL A 411 -26.01 16.17 9.88
C VAL A 411 -26.52 16.42 8.46
N GLN A 412 -27.73 16.96 8.33
CA GLN A 412 -28.30 17.30 7.04
C GLN A 412 -27.47 18.39 6.32
N GLN A 413 -27.09 19.46 7.02
CA GLN A 413 -26.22 20.49 6.46
C GLN A 413 -24.85 19.92 6.06
N PHE A 414 -24.31 18.98 6.84
CA PHE A 414 -23.08 18.28 6.47
C PHE A 414 -23.22 17.52 5.15
N ASN A 415 -24.31 16.76 4.98
CA ASN A 415 -24.59 16.01 3.76
C ASN A 415 -24.72 16.94 2.55
N GLU A 416 -25.44 18.05 2.69
CA GLU A 416 -25.62 19.05 1.64
C GLU A 416 -24.28 19.66 1.22
N VAL A 417 -23.44 20.03 2.17
CA VAL A 417 -22.09 20.55 1.88
C VAL A 417 -21.24 19.48 1.21
N PHE A 418 -21.26 18.24 1.70
CA PHE A 418 -20.49 17.16 1.08
C PHE A 418 -20.96 16.89 -0.36
N GLN A 419 -22.27 16.87 -0.60
CA GLN A 419 -22.83 16.68 -1.94
C GLN A 419 -22.42 17.82 -2.89
N GLN A 420 -22.48 19.07 -2.44
CA GLN A 420 -21.97 20.22 -3.20
C GLN A 420 -20.47 20.08 -3.54
N MET A 421 -19.68 19.48 -2.65
CA MET A 421 -18.26 19.21 -2.93
C MET A 421 -18.07 18.13 -4.00
N LEU A 422 -18.92 17.11 -4.02
CA LEU A 422 -18.91 16.11 -5.09
C LEU A 422 -19.30 16.72 -6.44
N ASP A 423 -20.33 17.57 -6.44
CA ASP A 423 -20.85 18.22 -7.65
C ASP A 423 -19.84 19.23 -8.23
N SER A 424 -19.03 19.86 -7.37
CA SER A 424 -17.94 20.77 -7.76
C SER A 424 -16.62 20.06 -8.09
N ASN A 425 -16.61 18.72 -8.16
CA ASN A 425 -15.45 17.88 -8.49
C ASN A 425 -14.24 18.03 -7.53
N ALA A 426 -14.43 18.52 -6.31
CA ALA A 426 -13.34 18.64 -5.36
C ALA A 426 -12.79 17.26 -4.92
N GLU A 427 -11.56 17.24 -4.40
CA GLU A 427 -10.91 16.01 -3.92
C GLU A 427 -11.64 15.38 -2.73
N GLY A 428 -12.29 16.22 -1.92
CA GLY A 428 -13.00 15.84 -0.71
C GLY A 428 -13.16 17.04 0.22
N ILE A 429 -13.29 16.75 1.52
CA ILE A 429 -13.47 17.74 2.57
C ILE A 429 -12.44 17.60 3.69
N VAL A 430 -12.26 18.70 4.43
CA VAL A 430 -11.56 18.72 5.72
C VAL A 430 -12.55 19.22 6.78
N LEU A 431 -12.74 18.44 7.83
CA LEU A 431 -13.46 18.81 9.04
C LEU A 431 -12.48 19.33 10.08
N LYS A 432 -12.77 20.46 10.69
CA LYS A 432 -11.98 21.03 11.79
C LYS A 432 -12.89 21.33 12.98
N LYS A 433 -12.49 20.86 14.15
CA LYS A 433 -13.13 21.19 15.44
C LYS A 433 -12.85 22.65 15.79
N GLN A 434 -13.89 23.40 16.18
CA GLN A 434 -13.82 24.82 16.49
C GLN A 434 -12.75 25.13 17.53
N ASN A 435 -12.68 24.33 18.60
CA ASN A 435 -11.79 24.53 19.73
C ASN A 435 -10.45 23.80 19.58
N SER A 436 -10.16 23.22 18.41
CA SER A 436 -8.87 22.56 18.16
C SER A 436 -7.71 23.56 18.04
N VAL A 437 -6.64 23.30 18.78
CA VAL A 437 -5.37 24.02 18.65
C VAL A 437 -4.54 23.45 17.49
N TYR A 438 -3.59 24.22 16.97
CA TYR A 438 -2.69 23.72 15.93
C TYR A 438 -1.60 22.86 16.58
N SER A 439 -1.64 21.55 16.34
CA SER A 439 -0.73 20.58 16.93
C SER A 439 0.30 20.08 15.90
N PRO A 440 1.55 20.58 15.93
CA PRO A 440 2.55 20.27 14.91
C PRO A 440 2.82 18.77 14.77
N GLY A 441 2.78 18.25 13.55
CA GLY A 441 3.06 16.83 13.26
C GLY A 441 2.05 15.81 13.78
N VAL A 442 1.01 16.23 14.51
CA VAL A 442 -0.06 15.35 15.01
C VAL A 442 -1.02 14.98 13.88
N ARG A 443 -1.50 13.73 13.91
CA ARG A 443 -2.53 13.23 12.98
C ARG A 443 -3.79 12.76 13.71
N ILE A 444 -3.63 11.89 14.69
CA ILE A 444 -4.76 11.28 15.43
C ILE A 444 -5.05 12.14 16.64
N GLY A 445 -6.33 12.42 16.90
CA GLY A 445 -6.75 13.19 18.07
C GLY A 445 -6.46 14.69 18.00
N GLY A 446 -5.97 15.21 16.87
CA GLY A 446 -5.74 16.64 16.66
C GLY A 446 -7.02 17.46 16.40
N GLY A 447 -8.15 16.81 16.12
CA GLY A 447 -9.41 17.51 15.81
C GLY A 447 -9.56 17.95 14.35
N TRP A 448 -8.66 17.51 13.46
CA TRP A 448 -8.77 17.69 12.01
C TRP A 448 -9.03 16.34 11.36
N TYR A 449 -10.09 16.23 10.57
CA TYR A 449 -10.46 15.02 9.84
C TYR A 449 -10.53 15.31 8.35
N LYS A 450 -10.24 14.32 7.52
CA LYS A 450 -10.48 14.39 6.08
C LYS A 450 -11.45 13.31 5.67
N ASP A 451 -12.29 13.64 4.72
CA ASP A 451 -13.15 12.66 4.06
C ASP A 451 -13.14 12.84 2.54
N LYS A 452 -13.37 11.73 1.84
CA LYS A 452 -13.34 11.64 0.38
C LYS A 452 -14.39 10.66 -0.08
N ALA A 453 -14.87 10.83 -1.31
CA ALA A 453 -15.82 9.88 -1.89
C ALA A 453 -15.27 8.43 -1.90
N ASP A 454 -13.96 8.23 -2.14
CA ASP A 454 -13.33 6.89 -2.17
C ASP A 454 -13.25 6.22 -0.79
N TYR A 455 -13.61 6.93 0.27
CA TYR A 455 -13.68 6.41 1.63
C TYR A 455 -15.06 5.89 2.02
N ILE A 456 -16.08 6.20 1.23
CA ILE A 456 -17.48 5.83 1.46
C ILE A 456 -17.77 4.57 0.67
N GLU A 457 -18.24 3.55 1.38
CA GLU A 457 -18.51 2.24 0.80
C GLU A 457 -19.71 2.31 -0.15
N GLY A 458 -19.59 1.72 -1.34
CA GLY A 458 -20.63 1.76 -2.37
C GLY A 458 -20.85 3.11 -3.07
N LEU A 459 -20.16 4.19 -2.66
CA LEU A 459 -20.35 5.51 -3.28
C LEU A 459 -19.62 5.66 -4.62
N ILE A 460 -18.44 5.06 -4.77
CA ILE A 460 -17.64 5.12 -5.99
C ILE A 460 -17.76 3.83 -6.82
N THR A 461 -17.71 3.96 -8.15
CA THR A 461 -17.59 2.86 -9.10
C THR A 461 -16.37 2.00 -8.81
N GLU A 462 -16.64 0.73 -8.56
CA GLU A 462 -15.65 -0.32 -8.45
C GLU A 462 -15.56 -1.01 -9.81
N PHE A 463 -14.34 -1.34 -10.24
CA PHE A 463 -14.07 -1.98 -11.51
C PHE A 463 -13.63 -3.41 -11.27
N ASP A 464 -14.35 -4.38 -11.81
CA ASP A 464 -13.87 -5.75 -11.90
C ASP A 464 -13.06 -5.89 -13.18
N VAL A 465 -11.73 -5.83 -13.07
CA VAL A 465 -10.82 -5.72 -14.23
C VAL A 465 -9.79 -6.84 -14.22
N LEU A 466 -9.35 -7.25 -15.39
CA LEU A 466 -8.46 -8.39 -15.54
C LEU A 466 -7.00 -7.96 -15.38
N ILE A 467 -6.18 -8.79 -14.73
CA ILE A 467 -4.72 -8.66 -14.82
C ILE A 467 -4.32 -9.08 -16.24
N ILE A 468 -3.70 -8.22 -17.02
CA ILE A 468 -3.26 -8.56 -18.38
C ILE A 468 -1.74 -8.62 -18.52
N GLY A 469 -1.02 -7.99 -17.58
CA GLY A 469 0.42 -8.03 -17.53
C GLY A 469 0.99 -7.65 -16.17
N GLY A 470 2.30 -7.77 -16.05
CA GLY A 470 3.05 -7.46 -14.84
C GLY A 470 4.29 -6.64 -15.13
N PHE A 471 4.59 -5.71 -14.23
CA PHE A 471 5.86 -5.00 -14.17
C PHE A 471 6.64 -5.58 -13.02
N TYR A 472 7.80 -6.13 -13.35
CA TYR A 472 8.72 -6.57 -12.34
C TYR A 472 9.19 -5.36 -11.53
N ASN A 473 9.52 -5.64 -10.26
CA ASN A 473 10.43 -4.74 -9.59
C ASN A 473 11.75 -4.66 -10.39
N ARG A 474 12.57 -3.65 -10.12
CA ARG A 474 13.84 -3.48 -10.84
C ARG A 474 14.74 -4.73 -10.88
N LYS A 475 14.59 -5.69 -9.94
CA LYS A 475 15.34 -6.96 -9.86
C LYS A 475 14.78 -8.10 -10.73
N ARG A 476 13.58 -7.97 -11.29
CA ARG A 476 12.83 -9.11 -11.85
C ARG A 476 12.64 -10.27 -10.87
N THR A 477 12.52 -9.98 -9.57
CA THR A 477 12.30 -11.00 -8.53
C THR A 477 10.83 -11.24 -8.23
N PHE A 478 9.98 -10.23 -8.42
CA PHE A 478 8.53 -10.32 -8.25
C PHE A 478 7.85 -9.20 -9.04
N ILE A 479 6.58 -9.38 -9.35
CA ILE A 479 5.74 -8.38 -9.99
C ILE A 479 5.32 -7.29 -8.99
N GLU A 480 5.85 -6.08 -9.16
CA GLU A 480 5.62 -4.91 -8.29
C GLU A 480 4.28 -4.23 -8.57
N SER A 481 3.85 -4.26 -9.83
CA SER A 481 2.55 -3.71 -10.25
C SER A 481 1.98 -4.51 -11.41
N PHE A 482 0.66 -4.51 -11.52
CA PHE A 482 -0.06 -5.19 -12.59
C PHE A 482 -0.58 -4.18 -13.60
N LEU A 483 -0.49 -4.54 -14.88
CA LEU A 483 -1.22 -3.90 -15.95
C LEU A 483 -2.66 -4.44 -15.95
N LEU A 484 -3.63 -3.54 -15.96
CA LEU A 484 -5.05 -3.85 -15.90
C LEU A 484 -5.70 -3.71 -17.27
N GLY A 485 -6.63 -4.61 -17.58
CA GLY A 485 -7.34 -4.63 -18.85
C GLY A 485 -8.84 -4.89 -18.73
N VAL A 486 -9.56 -4.54 -19.79
CA VAL A 486 -10.98 -4.84 -20.03
C VAL A 486 -11.12 -5.69 -21.29
N LEU A 487 -12.18 -6.49 -21.36
CA LEU A 487 -12.41 -7.43 -22.46
C LEU A 487 -13.36 -6.88 -23.52
N LYS A 488 -13.11 -7.21 -24.77
CA LYS A 488 -14.12 -7.16 -25.82
C LYS A 488 -14.43 -8.61 -26.22
N PRO A 489 -15.62 -9.12 -25.89
CA PRO A 489 -16.02 -10.47 -26.28
C PRO A 489 -15.93 -10.62 -27.80
N GLY A 490 -15.22 -11.66 -28.25
CA GLY A 490 -15.23 -12.06 -29.66
C GLY A 490 -16.45 -12.90 -29.97
N SER A 491 -16.75 -13.11 -31.26
CA SER A 491 -17.80 -14.04 -31.70
C SER A 491 -17.51 -15.51 -31.32
N ASP A 492 -16.25 -15.83 -31.01
CA ASP A 492 -15.78 -17.08 -30.39
C ASP A 492 -15.02 -16.76 -29.09
N ALA A 493 -15.20 -17.58 -28.04
CA ALA A 493 -14.55 -17.40 -26.73
C ALA A 493 -13.01 -17.38 -26.81
N ASN A 494 -12.41 -18.01 -27.82
CA ASN A 494 -10.97 -18.02 -28.08
C ASN A 494 -10.44 -16.74 -28.78
N ARG A 495 -11.31 -15.76 -29.06
CA ARG A 495 -10.97 -14.51 -29.78
C ARG A 495 -11.26 -13.25 -28.97
N ALA A 496 -11.39 -13.34 -27.64
CA ALA A 496 -11.60 -12.16 -26.81
C ALA A 496 -10.37 -11.24 -26.89
N GLU A 497 -10.60 -9.97 -27.24
CA GLU A 497 -9.56 -8.94 -27.31
C GLU A 497 -9.45 -8.25 -25.94
N VAL A 498 -8.22 -7.91 -25.50
CA VAL A 498 -7.99 -7.18 -24.23
C VAL A 498 -7.45 -5.78 -24.48
N PHE A 499 -7.88 -4.81 -23.68
CA PHE A 499 -7.49 -3.40 -23.82
C PHE A 499 -6.96 -2.84 -22.51
N SER A 500 -5.77 -2.24 -22.53
CA SER A 500 -5.15 -1.69 -21.31
C SER A 500 -5.83 -0.39 -20.84
N ILE A 501 -6.04 -0.29 -19.52
CA ILE A 501 -6.79 0.82 -18.88
C ILE A 501 -6.08 1.45 -17.67
N GLY A 502 -4.95 0.90 -17.23
CA GLY A 502 -4.22 1.44 -16.07
C GLY A 502 -3.28 0.43 -15.43
N CYS A 503 -2.53 0.89 -14.42
CA CYS A 503 -1.65 0.05 -13.61
C CYS A 503 -2.01 0.15 -12.14
N VAL A 504 -1.94 -0.96 -11.40
CA VAL A 504 -2.16 -0.99 -9.95
C VAL A 504 -0.98 -1.61 -9.23
N ALA A 505 -0.59 -1.01 -8.10
CA ALA A 505 0.48 -1.54 -7.27
C ALA A 505 0.08 -2.89 -6.65
N ASN A 506 0.97 -3.89 -6.73
CA ASN A 506 0.80 -5.18 -6.08
C ASN A 506 1.22 -5.09 -4.59
N ASN A 507 0.47 -4.32 -3.82
CA ASN A 507 0.69 -4.11 -2.38
C ASN A 507 -0.42 -4.73 -1.51
N THR A 508 -1.13 -5.72 -2.07
CA THR A 508 -2.25 -6.39 -1.39
C THR A 508 -1.74 -7.36 -0.34
N ARG A 509 -2.61 -7.72 0.62
CA ARG A 509 -2.31 -8.79 1.59
C ARG A 509 -2.22 -10.17 0.92
N GLN A 510 -2.83 -10.31 -0.26
CA GLN A 510 -2.85 -11.54 -1.07
C GLN A 510 -1.68 -11.59 -2.07
N ARG A 511 -0.72 -10.68 -1.99
CA ARG A 511 0.42 -10.61 -2.90
C ARG A 511 1.16 -11.95 -3.08
N SER A 512 1.36 -12.70 -2.01
CA SER A 512 2.04 -14.00 -2.09
C SER A 512 1.22 -15.04 -2.87
N VAL A 513 -0.10 -14.99 -2.73
CA VAL A 513 -1.05 -15.86 -3.45
C VAL A 513 -1.03 -15.51 -4.93
N LEU A 514 -1.26 -14.23 -5.27
CA LEU A 514 -1.19 -13.74 -6.65
C LEU A 514 0.14 -14.04 -7.33
N HIS A 515 1.25 -13.92 -6.59
CA HIS A 515 2.56 -14.29 -7.11
C HIS A 515 2.66 -15.78 -7.45
N HIS A 516 2.16 -16.65 -6.58
CA HIS A 516 2.21 -18.10 -6.78
C HIS A 516 1.28 -18.55 -7.91
N GLU A 517 0.06 -18.03 -7.95
CA GLU A 517 -0.96 -18.40 -8.94
C GLU A 517 -0.60 -17.92 -10.35
N LEU A 518 -0.10 -16.70 -10.51
CA LEU A 518 0.21 -16.15 -11.83
C LEU A 518 1.59 -16.55 -12.36
N ALA A 519 2.51 -16.98 -11.48
CA ALA A 519 3.90 -17.30 -11.86
C ALA A 519 4.05 -18.27 -13.04
N PRO A 520 3.27 -19.38 -13.12
CA PRO A 520 3.39 -20.34 -14.22
C PRO A 520 2.91 -19.83 -15.58
N HIS A 521 2.10 -18.77 -15.58
CA HIS A 521 1.37 -18.30 -16.77
C HIS A 521 1.94 -17.02 -17.38
N TRP A 522 3.06 -16.52 -16.85
CA TRP A 522 3.71 -15.33 -17.39
C TRP A 522 4.51 -15.64 -18.65
N HIS A 523 4.24 -14.86 -19.70
CA HIS A 523 5.02 -14.83 -20.92
C HIS A 523 5.95 -13.60 -20.90
N GLU A 524 7.26 -13.79 -21.10
CA GLU A 524 8.20 -12.67 -21.17
C GLU A 524 7.99 -11.88 -22.47
N ALA A 525 7.54 -10.63 -22.35
CA ALA A 525 7.18 -9.79 -23.50
C ALA A 525 8.35 -9.55 -24.48
N SER A 526 9.60 -9.67 -24.01
CA SER A 526 10.80 -9.56 -24.85
C SER A 526 11.10 -10.83 -25.67
N ARG A 527 10.68 -12.00 -25.19
CA ARG A 527 10.91 -13.30 -25.88
C ARG A 527 9.71 -13.68 -26.72
N GLU A 528 8.53 -13.46 -26.16
CA GLU A 528 7.23 -13.76 -26.75
C GLU A 528 6.41 -12.48 -26.66
N PRO A 529 6.41 -11.63 -27.70
CA PRO A 529 5.69 -10.36 -27.66
C PRO A 529 4.18 -10.59 -27.60
N PRO A 530 3.42 -9.70 -26.93
CA PRO A 530 1.97 -9.81 -26.87
C PRO A 530 1.34 -9.88 -28.29
N PRO A 531 0.36 -10.78 -28.50
CA PRO A 531 -0.28 -10.99 -29.80
C PRO A 531 -1.18 -9.82 -30.22
N LEU A 532 -1.65 -9.83 -31.48
CA LEU A 532 -2.44 -8.73 -32.08
C LEU A 532 -3.77 -8.40 -31.38
N TRP A 533 -4.37 -9.37 -30.69
CA TRP A 533 -5.60 -9.16 -29.91
C TRP A 533 -5.35 -8.50 -28.54
N TYR A 534 -4.08 -8.30 -28.18
CA TYR A 534 -3.64 -7.66 -26.95
C TYR A 534 -3.33 -6.18 -27.21
N HIS A 535 -4.25 -5.29 -26.83
CA HIS A 535 -4.18 -3.86 -27.13
C HIS A 535 -3.53 -3.06 -25.99
N TYR A 536 -2.27 -2.67 -26.20
CA TYR A 536 -1.44 -1.93 -25.25
C TYR A 536 -0.58 -0.85 -25.94
N LYS A 537 0.25 -0.13 -25.18
CA LYS A 537 1.15 0.91 -25.70
C LYS A 537 2.62 0.47 -25.53
N PRO A 538 3.25 -0.15 -26.54
CA PRO A 538 4.60 -0.71 -26.42
C PRO A 538 5.70 0.37 -26.24
N ASN A 539 5.47 1.58 -26.75
CA ASN A 539 6.44 2.68 -26.67
C ASN A 539 6.36 3.47 -25.36
N GLU A 540 5.39 3.15 -24.50
CA GLU A 540 5.13 3.86 -23.25
C GLU A 540 5.55 2.98 -22.08
N LYS A 541 6.46 3.47 -21.23
CA LYS A 541 7.04 2.67 -20.16
C LYS A 541 6.01 2.09 -19.19
N GLU A 542 4.96 2.84 -18.89
CA GLU A 542 3.86 2.40 -18.01
C GLU A 542 2.82 1.55 -18.75
N GLY A 543 2.81 1.59 -20.07
CA GLY A 543 1.90 0.82 -20.92
C GLY A 543 2.44 -0.51 -21.41
N CYS A 544 3.77 -0.67 -21.38
CA CYS A 544 4.51 -1.81 -21.91
C CYS A 544 4.95 -2.75 -20.76
N PRO A 545 4.22 -3.86 -20.52
CA PRO A 545 4.50 -4.73 -19.38
C PRO A 545 5.77 -5.57 -19.61
N ASP A 546 6.45 -5.94 -18.52
CA ASP A 546 7.62 -6.83 -18.60
C ASP A 546 7.22 -8.27 -18.96
N VAL A 547 6.04 -8.68 -18.48
CA VAL A 547 5.42 -9.97 -18.73
C VAL A 547 3.94 -9.77 -19.03
N TRP A 548 3.38 -10.60 -19.90
CA TRP A 548 1.95 -10.62 -20.19
C TRP A 548 1.37 -11.99 -19.88
N ILE A 549 0.07 -12.07 -19.74
CA ILE A 549 -0.66 -13.30 -19.43
C ILE A 549 -1.86 -13.44 -20.36
N LYS A 550 -2.17 -14.68 -20.74
CA LYS A 550 -3.39 -14.98 -21.50
C LYS A 550 -4.62 -14.74 -20.61
N PRO A 551 -5.71 -14.12 -21.13
CA PRO A 551 -6.89 -13.82 -20.33
C PRO A 551 -7.46 -15.02 -19.58
N SER A 552 -7.50 -16.20 -20.21
CA SER A 552 -8.03 -17.44 -19.63
C SER A 552 -7.32 -17.92 -18.37
N ASP A 553 -6.05 -17.54 -18.22
CA ASP A 553 -5.18 -18.02 -17.15
C ASP A 553 -4.97 -16.93 -16.09
N SER A 554 -5.70 -15.82 -16.22
CA SER A 554 -5.56 -14.64 -15.39
C SER A 554 -6.67 -14.52 -14.34
N ILE A 555 -6.51 -13.53 -13.47
CA ILE A 555 -7.35 -13.29 -12.30
C ILE A 555 -7.97 -11.89 -12.40
N ILE A 556 -9.26 -11.80 -12.03
CA ILE A 556 -9.96 -10.53 -11.92
C ILE A 556 -9.64 -9.86 -10.58
N LEU A 557 -9.34 -8.57 -10.63
CA LEU A 557 -9.20 -7.71 -9.47
C LEU A 557 -10.38 -6.76 -9.40
N GLN A 558 -10.98 -6.63 -8.22
CA GLN A 558 -11.84 -5.50 -7.92
C GLN A 558 -10.97 -4.29 -7.54
N VAL A 559 -11.05 -3.23 -8.33
CA VAL A 559 -10.22 -2.03 -8.21
C VAL A 559 -11.09 -0.81 -7.96
N LYS A 560 -10.67 0.07 -7.05
CA LYS A 560 -11.20 1.43 -6.90
C LYS A 560 -10.24 2.42 -7.49
N ALA A 561 -10.75 3.41 -8.22
CA ALA A 561 -9.97 4.57 -8.68
C ALA A 561 -10.62 5.86 -8.15
N ALA A 562 -9.83 6.93 -8.04
CA ALA A 562 -10.35 8.23 -7.63
C ALA A 562 -11.19 8.88 -8.74
N ASP A 563 -10.72 8.74 -9.98
CA ASP A 563 -11.35 9.23 -11.20
C ASP A 563 -10.78 8.53 -12.44
N LEU A 564 -11.36 8.85 -13.61
CA LEU A 564 -10.84 8.53 -14.93
C LEU A 564 -10.21 9.77 -15.55
N ALA A 565 -8.93 9.72 -15.89
CA ALA A 565 -8.18 10.84 -16.45
C ALA A 565 -7.53 10.47 -17.79
N PRO A 566 -7.30 11.41 -18.72
CA PRO A 566 -6.63 11.11 -19.98
C PRO A 566 -5.16 10.80 -19.71
N TYR A 567 -4.68 9.66 -20.21
CA TYR A 567 -3.29 9.26 -20.03
C TYR A 567 -2.81 8.44 -21.23
N SER A 568 -1.78 8.93 -21.92
CA SER A 568 -1.32 8.36 -23.20
C SER A 568 -0.66 7.00 -23.08
N ALA A 569 -0.26 6.60 -21.86
CA ALA A 569 0.42 5.33 -21.62
C ALA A 569 -0.49 4.10 -21.77
N PHE A 570 -1.81 4.26 -21.84
CA PHE A 570 -2.74 3.14 -21.98
C PHE A 570 -3.51 3.21 -23.29
N PHE A 571 -4.12 2.09 -23.69
CA PHE A 571 -4.79 2.01 -24.99
C PHE A 571 -6.07 2.84 -25.04
N THR A 572 -6.84 2.79 -23.96
CA THR A 572 -8.13 3.50 -23.87
C THR A 572 -7.94 5.02 -23.68
N PRO A 573 -8.93 5.86 -24.08
CA PRO A 573 -8.78 7.32 -24.04
C PRO A 573 -8.61 7.91 -22.63
N LYS A 574 -9.13 7.24 -21.60
CA LYS A 574 -8.98 7.60 -20.19
C LYS A 574 -8.56 6.36 -19.41
N SER A 575 -7.73 6.56 -18.39
CA SER A 575 -7.22 5.52 -17.51
C SER A 575 -7.65 5.72 -16.06
N LEU A 576 -7.49 4.67 -15.26
CA LEU A 576 -7.72 4.72 -13.82
C LEU A 576 -6.67 5.60 -13.13
N HIS A 577 -7.11 6.65 -12.44
CA HIS A 577 -6.24 7.51 -11.63
C HIS A 577 -6.29 7.12 -10.14
N PHE A 578 -5.10 6.98 -9.53
CA PHE A 578 -4.90 6.41 -8.18
C PHE A 578 -5.63 5.07 -7.91
N PRO A 579 -5.51 4.07 -8.80
CA PRO A 579 -6.16 2.78 -8.60
C PRO A 579 -5.62 2.05 -7.38
N ARG A 580 -6.51 1.36 -6.66
CA ARG A 580 -6.19 0.52 -5.51
C ARG A 580 -7.00 -0.76 -5.57
N THR A 581 -6.32 -1.89 -5.49
CA THR A 581 -6.96 -3.20 -5.37
C THR A 581 -7.73 -3.27 -4.05
N GLN A 582 -9.02 -3.59 -4.14
CA GLN A 582 -9.88 -3.87 -2.99
C GLN A 582 -9.80 -5.35 -2.61
N LEU A 583 -10.07 -6.23 -3.58
CA LEU A 583 -9.93 -7.66 -3.43
C LEU A 583 -9.65 -8.37 -4.76
N MET A 584 -9.12 -9.58 -4.64
CA MET A 584 -9.05 -10.58 -5.68
C MET A 584 -10.43 -11.23 -5.83
N ARG A 585 -10.97 -11.33 -7.05
CA ARG A 585 -12.27 -11.94 -7.35
C ARG A 585 -12.08 -13.40 -7.73
N ASP A 586 -11.83 -14.25 -6.73
CA ASP A 586 -11.76 -15.71 -6.89
C ASP A 586 -13.11 -16.36 -7.16
N ASP A 587 -14.20 -15.60 -7.01
CA ASP A 587 -15.57 -15.97 -7.33
C ASP A 587 -15.94 -15.78 -8.80
N LYS A 588 -15.11 -15.08 -9.59
CA LYS A 588 -15.39 -14.77 -11.00
C LYS A 588 -14.43 -15.49 -11.94
N VAL A 589 -14.96 -15.97 -13.05
CA VAL A 589 -14.15 -16.43 -14.19
C VAL A 589 -13.67 -15.24 -15.03
N TRP A 590 -12.55 -15.40 -15.72
CA TRP A 590 -11.84 -14.32 -16.40
C TRP A 590 -12.68 -13.50 -17.39
N ASP A 591 -13.67 -14.13 -18.03
CA ASP A 591 -14.59 -13.55 -19.02
C ASP A 591 -15.77 -12.78 -18.40
N GLU A 592 -15.94 -12.84 -17.07
CA GLU A 592 -16.87 -12.00 -16.30
C GLU A 592 -16.25 -10.65 -15.87
N CYS A 593 -15.07 -10.31 -16.42
CA CYS A 593 -14.47 -8.99 -16.19
C CYS A 593 -15.23 -7.90 -16.96
N MET A 594 -15.05 -6.65 -16.54
CA MET A 594 -15.63 -5.49 -17.21
C MET A 594 -15.27 -5.48 -18.70
N THR A 595 -16.27 -5.16 -19.52
CA THR A 595 -16.13 -5.08 -20.96
C THR A 595 -15.64 -3.70 -21.43
N LEU A 596 -15.04 -3.66 -22.61
CA LEU A 596 -14.63 -2.43 -23.27
C LEU A 596 -15.82 -1.49 -23.50
N ALA A 597 -17.00 -2.04 -23.82
CA ALA A 597 -18.21 -1.24 -24.04
C ALA A 597 -18.62 -0.51 -22.75
N GLU A 598 -18.70 -1.23 -21.63
CA GLU A 598 -19.02 -0.66 -20.30
C GLU A 598 -17.99 0.38 -19.89
N TYR A 599 -16.70 0.07 -20.05
CA TYR A 599 -15.62 1.01 -19.72
C TYR A 599 -15.67 2.27 -20.60
N THR A 600 -15.96 2.11 -21.89
CA THR A 600 -16.06 3.24 -22.83
C THR A 600 -17.26 4.12 -22.49
N GLN A 601 -18.40 3.53 -22.14
CA GLN A 601 -19.57 4.27 -21.63
C GLN A 601 -19.22 5.05 -20.35
N LEU A 602 -18.44 4.45 -19.44
CA LEU A 602 -17.91 5.14 -18.28
C LEU A 602 -16.91 6.25 -18.64
N CYS A 603 -16.23 6.20 -19.79
CA CYS A 603 -15.32 7.28 -20.22
C CYS A 603 -16.05 8.50 -20.82
N GLN A 604 -17.29 8.34 -21.30
CA GLN A 604 -18.05 9.39 -21.98
C GLN A 604 -18.26 10.64 -21.10
N GLY A 605 -18.11 11.83 -21.69
CA GLY A 605 -18.30 13.13 -21.04
C GLY A 605 -17.35 14.20 -21.58
N ARG A 606 -17.76 15.48 -21.54
CA ARG A 606 -16.98 16.62 -22.08
C ARG A 606 -15.75 17.00 -21.22
N ALA A 607 -15.74 16.62 -19.94
CA ALA A 607 -14.63 16.89 -19.04
C ALA A 607 -13.45 15.92 -19.25
N GLY A 608 -12.22 16.44 -19.17
CA GLY A 608 -11.00 15.63 -19.26
C GLY A 608 -10.95 14.56 -18.17
N ILE A 609 -11.16 14.96 -16.92
CA ILE A 609 -11.28 14.06 -15.75
C ILE A 609 -12.74 13.74 -15.50
N LYS A 610 -13.07 12.47 -15.23
CA LYS A 610 -14.42 12.03 -14.87
C LYS A 610 -14.42 11.35 -13.50
N LYS A 611 -15.17 11.92 -12.55
CA LYS A 611 -15.43 11.34 -11.23
C LYS A 611 -16.38 10.15 -11.34
N LEU A 612 -16.32 9.27 -10.34
CA LEU A 612 -16.91 7.93 -10.38
C LEU A 612 -18.02 7.71 -9.36
N ASN A 613 -18.74 8.76 -8.96
CA ASN A 613 -19.80 8.65 -7.97
C ASN A 613 -21.01 7.88 -8.56
N LYS A 614 -21.44 6.78 -7.92
CA LYS A 614 -22.57 5.93 -8.32
C LYS A 614 -23.93 6.52 -7.95
N ARG A 615 -24.00 7.22 -6.82
CA ARG A 615 -25.23 7.77 -6.23
C ARG A 615 -24.96 9.06 -5.47
N ALA A 616 -26.02 9.79 -5.15
CA ALA A 616 -25.97 10.86 -4.17
C ALA A 616 -25.68 10.30 -2.77
N VAL A 617 -25.12 11.15 -1.93
CA VAL A 617 -24.75 10.83 -0.55
C VAL A 617 -25.99 10.81 0.33
N GLN A 618 -26.02 9.89 1.30
CA GLN A 618 -27.11 9.69 2.25
C GLN A 618 -26.61 9.90 3.68
N SER A 619 -27.52 10.18 4.62
CA SER A 619 -27.16 10.40 6.03
C SER A 619 -26.40 9.22 6.65
N ASP A 620 -26.78 8.00 6.28
CA ASP A 620 -26.16 6.76 6.79
C ASP A 620 -24.68 6.62 6.41
N ASP A 621 -24.22 7.31 5.36
CA ASP A 621 -22.81 7.32 4.94
C ASP A 621 -21.89 7.96 5.99
N PHE A 622 -22.46 8.68 6.96
CA PHE A 622 -21.75 9.49 7.95
C PHE A 622 -22.22 9.32 9.39
N THR A 623 -23.18 8.43 9.66
CA THR A 623 -23.62 8.11 11.03
C THR A 623 -23.12 6.73 11.48
N VAL A 624 -22.66 5.89 10.55
CA VAL A 624 -22.16 4.53 10.85
C VAL A 624 -20.64 4.51 10.93
N GLU A 625 -20.13 3.86 11.98
CA GLU A 625 -18.69 3.66 12.15
C GLU A 625 -18.08 2.95 10.93
N ARG A 626 -17.20 3.67 10.22
CA ARG A 626 -16.37 3.13 9.17
C ARG A 626 -15.21 2.37 9.79
N LYS A 627 -15.52 1.27 10.47
CA LYS A 627 -14.51 0.32 10.87
C LYS A 627 -13.83 -0.19 9.58
N ARG A 628 -12.53 -0.45 9.65
CA ARG A 628 -11.87 -1.40 8.71
C ARG A 628 -12.42 -2.80 9.00
N LEU A 629 -13.72 -3.00 8.80
CA LEU A 629 -14.32 -4.31 8.90
C LEU A 629 -13.79 -5.11 7.71
N ARG A 630 -13.28 -6.30 8.01
CA ARG A 630 -13.30 -7.35 6.99
C ARG A 630 -14.77 -7.46 6.62
N PRO A 631 -15.17 -7.25 5.35
CA PRO A 631 -16.55 -7.44 4.99
C PRO A 631 -16.93 -8.86 5.41
N SER A 632 -18.02 -8.99 6.17
CA SER A 632 -18.58 -10.31 6.45
C SER A 632 -18.86 -11.03 5.13
N LEU A 633 -18.94 -12.36 5.14
CA LEU A 633 -19.32 -13.12 3.94
C LEU A 633 -20.61 -12.56 3.30
N ALA A 634 -21.56 -12.10 4.13
CA ALA A 634 -22.79 -11.44 3.71
C ALA A 634 -22.61 -10.00 3.18
N GLN A 635 -21.66 -9.23 3.70
CA GLN A 635 -21.35 -7.88 3.18
C GLN A 635 -20.55 -7.93 1.89
N ARG A 636 -19.63 -8.89 1.76
CA ARG A 636 -19.04 -9.24 0.46
C ARG A 636 -20.17 -9.44 -0.54
N ALA A 637 -21.15 -10.27 -0.17
CA ALA A 637 -22.36 -10.55 -0.96
C ALA A 637 -23.26 -9.33 -1.30
N ARG A 638 -23.04 -8.14 -0.72
CA ARG A 638 -23.88 -6.94 -0.97
C ARG A 638 -23.18 -5.82 -1.75
N LEU A 639 -21.84 -5.78 -1.81
CA LEU A 639 -21.06 -4.65 -2.34
C LEU A 639 -20.86 -4.66 -3.88
N GLY A 640 -21.35 -5.69 -4.54
CA GLY A 640 -21.10 -5.99 -5.95
C GLY A 640 -21.39 -7.46 -6.32
N LEU A 641 -22.04 -8.19 -5.41
CA LEU A 641 -22.58 -9.53 -5.60
C LEU A 641 -24.06 -9.50 -6.02
N ALA A 642 -24.51 -8.37 -6.55
CA ALA A 642 -25.86 -8.16 -7.08
C ALA A 642 -26.12 -8.80 -8.46
N ALA A 643 -25.18 -9.59 -9.01
CA ALA A 643 -25.44 -10.42 -10.20
C ALA A 643 -25.95 -11.83 -9.85
N TYR A 644 -25.95 -12.22 -8.57
CA TYR A 644 -26.32 -13.57 -8.14
C TYR A 644 -27.59 -13.62 -7.29
N GLU A 645 -28.59 -12.81 -7.65
CA GLU A 645 -29.99 -13.20 -7.47
C GLU A 645 -30.60 -13.61 -8.83
N LYS A 646 -29.97 -14.60 -9.49
CA LYS A 646 -30.79 -15.76 -9.84
C LYS A 646 -30.57 -16.76 -8.72
N ARG A 647 -31.35 -16.63 -7.64
CA ARG A 647 -31.68 -17.82 -6.85
C ARG A 647 -32.16 -18.85 -7.87
N PHE A 648 -31.66 -20.06 -7.81
CA PHE A 648 -32.33 -21.14 -8.53
C PHE A 648 -33.75 -21.18 -7.95
N ASP A 649 -34.71 -20.63 -8.68
CA ASP A 649 -36.07 -20.49 -8.18
C ASP A 649 -36.74 -21.86 -8.29
N ALA A 650 -36.53 -22.66 -7.25
CA ALA A 650 -37.11 -23.99 -7.12
C ALA A 650 -38.65 -23.95 -7.18
N GLN A 651 -39.28 -22.77 -7.03
CA GLN A 651 -40.74 -22.62 -7.15
C GLN A 651 -41.25 -22.82 -8.59
N THR A 652 -40.38 -22.78 -9.59
CA THR A 652 -40.75 -22.95 -11.01
C THR A 652 -40.49 -24.33 -11.60
N VAL A 653 -39.98 -25.27 -10.80
CA VAL A 653 -39.54 -26.59 -11.28
C VAL A 653 -40.52 -27.65 -10.79
N GLY A 654 -41.20 -28.34 -11.72
CA GLY A 654 -42.06 -29.46 -11.37
C GLY A 654 -41.22 -30.61 -10.80
N SER A 655 -41.60 -31.13 -9.64
CA SER A 655 -40.93 -32.30 -9.06
C SER A 655 -41.24 -33.55 -9.91
N SER A 656 -40.19 -34.17 -10.45
CA SER A 656 -40.27 -35.45 -11.17
C SER A 656 -40.18 -36.64 -10.21
N SER A 657 -39.44 -36.49 -9.10
CA SER A 657 -39.27 -37.48 -8.04
C SER A 657 -38.73 -36.85 -6.75
N GLN A 658 -38.67 -37.63 -5.66
CA GLN A 658 -38.07 -37.25 -4.37
C GLN A 658 -36.73 -37.97 -4.11
N LEU A 659 -36.04 -38.43 -5.16
CA LEU A 659 -34.82 -39.26 -5.05
C LEU A 659 -33.71 -38.62 -4.20
N LEU A 660 -33.54 -37.31 -4.28
CA LEU A 660 -32.52 -36.53 -3.59
C LEU A 660 -33.08 -35.71 -2.42
N GLU A 661 -34.27 -36.07 -1.91
CA GLU A 661 -34.88 -35.36 -0.79
C GLU A 661 -33.98 -35.41 0.46
N GLY A 662 -33.73 -34.23 1.03
CA GLY A 662 -32.85 -34.08 2.19
C GLY A 662 -31.35 -34.01 1.88
N PHE A 663 -30.93 -34.13 0.62
CA PHE A 663 -29.56 -33.87 0.18
C PHE A 663 -29.38 -32.42 -0.30
N SER A 664 -28.21 -31.85 0.00
CA SER A 664 -27.77 -30.59 -0.59
C SER A 664 -26.82 -30.87 -1.74
N VAL A 665 -27.06 -30.30 -2.92
CA VAL A 665 -26.23 -30.53 -4.11
C VAL A 665 -25.52 -29.25 -4.53
N CYS A 666 -24.19 -29.32 -4.60
CA CYS A 666 -23.33 -28.25 -5.09
C CYS A 666 -22.75 -28.61 -6.47
N ILE A 667 -23.26 -27.98 -7.53
CA ILE A 667 -22.65 -28.16 -8.87
C ILE A 667 -21.41 -27.26 -8.98
N LEU A 668 -20.22 -27.88 -8.95
CA LEU A 668 -18.92 -27.21 -9.02
C LEU A 668 -18.63 -26.69 -10.44
N SER A 669 -18.90 -27.51 -11.45
CA SER A 669 -18.66 -27.23 -12.87
C SER A 669 -19.68 -27.99 -13.75
N GLY A 670 -20.01 -27.42 -14.91
CA GLY A 670 -20.71 -28.16 -15.98
C GLY A 670 -19.71 -28.83 -16.93
N SER A 671 -20.22 -29.40 -18.02
CA SER A 671 -19.44 -29.89 -19.15
C SER A 671 -19.94 -29.25 -20.45
N ARG A 672 -19.28 -29.56 -21.58
CA ARG A 672 -19.77 -29.14 -22.92
C ARG A 672 -21.15 -29.69 -23.26
N ALA A 673 -21.52 -30.87 -22.73
CA ALA A 673 -22.81 -31.50 -22.99
C ALA A 673 -23.91 -30.99 -22.05
N HIS A 674 -23.55 -30.68 -20.79
CA HIS A 674 -24.49 -30.24 -19.77
C HIS A 674 -23.95 -29.03 -19.02
N SER A 675 -24.62 -27.89 -19.18
CA SER A 675 -24.28 -26.67 -18.43
C SER A 675 -24.54 -26.84 -16.93
N LYS A 676 -23.82 -26.04 -16.12
CA LYS A 676 -24.02 -26.00 -14.66
C LYS A 676 -25.48 -25.76 -14.27
N GLN A 677 -26.20 -24.92 -15.02
CA GLN A 677 -27.61 -24.63 -14.76
C GLN A 677 -28.54 -25.82 -15.08
N GLN A 678 -28.26 -26.58 -16.13
CA GLN A 678 -29.03 -27.80 -16.46
C GLN A 678 -28.87 -28.85 -15.36
N LEU A 679 -27.65 -29.05 -14.84
CA LEU A 679 -27.40 -29.98 -13.73
C LEU A 679 -28.07 -29.53 -12.42
N GLN A 680 -28.09 -28.23 -12.15
CA GLN A 680 -28.83 -27.67 -11.00
C GLN A 680 -30.33 -27.90 -11.15
N THR A 681 -30.86 -27.78 -12.37
CA THR A 681 -32.28 -28.02 -12.67
C THR A 681 -32.63 -29.48 -12.45
N LEU A 682 -31.83 -30.39 -13.02
CA LEU A 682 -32.01 -31.83 -12.86
C LEU A 682 -31.96 -32.25 -11.39
N ALA A 683 -30.98 -31.78 -10.62
CA ALA A 683 -30.91 -32.13 -9.20
C ALA A 683 -32.13 -31.59 -8.41
N ALA A 684 -32.64 -30.41 -8.75
CA ALA A 684 -33.81 -29.83 -8.09
C ALA A 684 -35.13 -30.54 -8.48
N GLU A 685 -35.31 -30.96 -9.74
CA GLU A 685 -36.46 -31.76 -10.20
C GLU A 685 -36.62 -33.05 -9.39
N HIS A 686 -35.49 -33.63 -8.96
CA HIS A 686 -35.42 -34.85 -8.16
C HIS A 686 -35.34 -34.59 -6.64
N GLY A 687 -35.63 -33.37 -6.17
CA GLY A 687 -35.84 -33.06 -4.75
C GLY A 687 -34.62 -32.55 -3.97
N ALA A 688 -33.49 -32.26 -4.62
CA ALA A 688 -32.29 -31.76 -3.95
C ALA A 688 -32.37 -30.27 -3.58
N GLN A 689 -31.77 -29.90 -2.45
CA GLN A 689 -31.52 -28.50 -2.12
C GLN A 689 -30.25 -28.00 -2.81
N ILE A 690 -30.37 -27.10 -3.78
CA ILE A 690 -29.21 -26.57 -4.51
C ILE A 690 -28.45 -25.56 -3.67
N VAL A 691 -27.16 -25.82 -3.43
CA VAL A 691 -26.23 -24.90 -2.74
C VAL A 691 -25.17 -24.38 -3.71
N GLN A 692 -24.76 -23.13 -3.54
CA GLN A 692 -23.82 -22.48 -4.47
C GLN A 692 -22.35 -22.74 -4.12
N ASN A 693 -22.07 -23.10 -2.87
CA ASN A 693 -20.74 -23.43 -2.38
C ASN A 693 -20.80 -24.77 -1.63
N PRO A 694 -19.72 -25.56 -1.66
CA PRO A 694 -19.61 -26.77 -0.85
C PRO A 694 -19.84 -26.46 0.62
N LEU A 695 -20.61 -27.29 1.31
CA LEU A 695 -20.83 -27.23 2.76
C LEU A 695 -19.88 -28.21 3.45
N PRO A 696 -18.74 -27.74 4.01
CA PRO A 696 -17.72 -28.64 4.53
C PRO A 696 -18.23 -29.45 5.73
N ASN A 697 -17.90 -30.74 5.78
CA ASN A 697 -18.28 -31.69 6.84
C ASN A 697 -19.80 -31.97 6.95
N ASP A 698 -20.59 -31.60 5.94
CA ASP A 698 -21.98 -32.02 5.85
C ASP A 698 -22.07 -33.32 5.04
N ALA A 699 -22.38 -34.42 5.72
CA ALA A 699 -22.52 -35.75 5.11
C ALA A 699 -23.67 -35.82 4.08
N LYS A 700 -24.55 -34.82 4.05
CA LYS A 700 -25.65 -34.71 3.08
C LYS A 700 -25.34 -33.73 1.94
N CYS A 701 -24.15 -33.11 1.93
CA CYS A 701 -23.74 -32.19 0.87
C CYS A 701 -22.89 -32.91 -0.20
N ILE A 702 -23.47 -33.07 -1.39
CA ILE A 702 -22.84 -33.75 -2.53
C ILE A 702 -22.31 -32.70 -3.50
N CYS A 703 -21.01 -32.75 -3.81
CA CYS A 703 -20.42 -31.86 -4.83
C CYS A 703 -20.33 -32.59 -6.17
N ILE A 704 -20.88 -32.02 -7.24
CA ILE A 704 -20.87 -32.61 -8.59
C ILE A 704 -19.92 -31.82 -9.49
N ALA A 705 -19.03 -32.49 -10.21
CA ALA A 705 -18.13 -31.90 -11.18
C ALA A 705 -18.35 -32.48 -12.59
N GLY A 706 -18.56 -31.60 -13.58
CA GLY A 706 -18.51 -31.93 -15.00
C GLY A 706 -17.09 -31.87 -15.53
N ASP A 707 -16.57 -30.65 -15.71
CA ASP A 707 -15.20 -30.39 -16.14
C ASP A 707 -14.24 -30.21 -14.95
N MET A 708 -12.98 -30.60 -15.13
CA MET A 708 -11.90 -30.42 -14.16
C MET A 708 -11.45 -28.94 -14.11
N VAL A 709 -12.16 -28.14 -13.32
CA VAL A 709 -11.81 -26.73 -13.06
C VAL A 709 -10.97 -26.59 -11.79
N PHE A 710 -10.29 -25.45 -11.62
CA PHE A 710 -9.42 -25.19 -10.47
C PHE A 710 -10.10 -25.45 -9.11
N LEU A 711 -11.38 -25.08 -8.96
CA LEU A 711 -12.14 -25.33 -7.74
C LEU A 711 -12.22 -26.84 -7.41
N VAL A 712 -12.47 -27.67 -8.42
CA VAL A 712 -12.56 -29.14 -8.30
C VAL A 712 -11.20 -29.70 -7.90
N GLU A 713 -10.13 -29.32 -8.60
CA GLU A 713 -8.77 -29.77 -8.27
C GLU A 713 -8.35 -29.37 -6.85
N ARG A 714 -8.68 -28.14 -6.43
CA ARG A 714 -8.38 -27.63 -5.10
C ARG A 714 -9.07 -28.45 -4.01
N LEU A 715 -10.35 -28.78 -4.21
CA LEU A 715 -11.11 -29.62 -3.27
C LEU A 715 -10.55 -31.05 -3.20
N MET A 716 -10.10 -31.60 -4.33
CA MET A 716 -9.49 -32.95 -4.38
C MET A 716 -8.13 -33.01 -3.68
N LYS A 717 -7.33 -31.94 -3.80
CA LYS A 717 -5.98 -31.81 -3.19
C LYS A 717 -6.03 -31.39 -1.71
N GLN A 718 -7.21 -31.02 -1.19
CA GLN A 718 -7.36 -30.56 0.18
C GLN A 718 -7.11 -31.70 1.18
N THR A 719 -6.30 -31.44 2.21
CA THR A 719 -6.03 -32.37 3.30
C THR A 719 -6.28 -31.69 4.66
N PRO A 720 -7.23 -32.18 5.49
CA PRO A 720 -8.14 -33.30 5.22
C PRO A 720 -9.22 -32.95 4.18
N ARG A 721 -9.75 -33.97 3.50
CA ARG A 721 -10.87 -33.82 2.56
C ARG A 721 -12.16 -33.58 3.33
N LEU A 722 -12.88 -32.51 3.02
CA LEU A 722 -14.07 -32.07 3.77
C LEU A 722 -15.40 -32.28 3.03
N ASN A 723 -15.36 -32.64 1.74
CA ASN A 723 -16.55 -32.84 0.91
C ASN A 723 -16.32 -34.02 -0.04
N ASP A 724 -17.37 -34.76 -0.34
CA ASP A 724 -17.35 -35.78 -1.39
C ASP A 724 -17.60 -35.11 -2.75
N VAL A 725 -16.70 -35.35 -3.70
CA VAL A 725 -16.75 -34.81 -5.06
C VAL A 725 -17.02 -35.95 -6.02
N LEU A 726 -18.17 -35.91 -6.67
CA LEU A 726 -18.65 -36.92 -7.61
C LEU A 726 -18.59 -36.41 -9.05
N ARG A 727 -18.54 -37.35 -9.99
CA ARG A 727 -18.66 -37.09 -11.42
C ARG A 727 -20.10 -36.70 -11.77
N MET A 728 -20.25 -35.82 -12.75
CA MET A 728 -21.53 -35.49 -13.39
C MET A 728 -22.31 -36.73 -13.84
N ASP A 729 -21.62 -37.75 -14.35
CA ASP A 729 -22.23 -38.98 -14.88
C ASP A 729 -23.06 -39.72 -13.83
N TRP A 730 -22.66 -39.64 -12.55
CA TRP A 730 -23.42 -40.22 -11.44
C TRP A 730 -24.80 -39.57 -11.31
N LEU A 731 -24.86 -38.23 -11.32
CA LEU A 731 -26.11 -37.49 -11.21
C LEU A 731 -27.05 -37.81 -12.38
N LEU A 732 -26.51 -37.91 -13.60
CA LEU A 732 -27.29 -38.28 -14.78
C LEU A 732 -27.85 -39.70 -14.64
N ARG A 733 -27.00 -40.66 -14.23
CA ARG A 733 -27.36 -42.08 -14.09
C ARG A 733 -28.45 -42.31 -13.04
N ILE A 734 -28.31 -41.74 -11.84
CA ILE A 734 -29.31 -41.95 -10.76
C ILE A 734 -30.65 -41.31 -11.12
N CYS A 735 -30.65 -40.18 -11.83
CA CYS A 735 -31.88 -39.53 -12.28
C CYS A 735 -32.55 -40.32 -13.42
N GLU A 736 -31.80 -41.01 -14.27
CA GLU A 736 -32.37 -41.90 -15.29
C GLU A 736 -32.92 -43.20 -14.68
N GLN A 737 -32.15 -43.83 -13.78
CA GLN A 737 -32.48 -45.13 -13.19
C GLN A 737 -33.44 -45.05 -11.98
N GLN A 738 -33.69 -43.85 -11.44
CA GLN A 738 -34.47 -43.62 -10.23
C GLN A 738 -33.98 -44.41 -9.01
N GLN A 739 -32.66 -44.67 -8.93
CA GLN A 739 -32.05 -45.46 -7.86
C GLN A 739 -30.81 -44.73 -7.31
N LEU A 740 -30.77 -44.53 -5.99
CA LEU A 740 -29.67 -43.85 -5.32
C LEU A 740 -28.52 -44.83 -5.05
N GLU A 741 -27.82 -45.22 -6.12
CA GLU A 741 -26.69 -46.15 -6.06
C GLU A 741 -25.38 -45.40 -6.32
N LEU A 742 -24.45 -45.43 -5.35
CA LEU A 742 -23.15 -44.80 -5.44
C LEU A 742 -22.05 -45.86 -5.51
N ARG A 743 -21.25 -45.84 -6.58
CA ARG A 743 -20.13 -46.77 -6.77
C ARG A 743 -18.78 -46.04 -6.65
N PRO A 744 -17.67 -46.71 -6.30
CA PRO A 744 -16.36 -46.08 -6.22
C PRO A 744 -15.93 -45.29 -7.47
N ARG A 745 -16.29 -45.78 -8.67
CA ARG A 745 -15.99 -45.13 -9.96
C ARG A 745 -16.64 -43.74 -10.13
N ASP A 746 -17.74 -43.50 -9.44
CA ASP A 746 -18.51 -42.27 -9.52
C ASP A 746 -17.82 -41.12 -8.75
N VAL A 747 -16.82 -41.44 -7.92
CA VAL A 747 -16.19 -40.51 -6.98
C VAL A 747 -14.84 -40.02 -7.50
N LEU A 748 -14.68 -38.70 -7.60
CA LEU A 748 -13.40 -38.04 -7.91
C LEU A 748 -12.56 -37.83 -6.66
N ALA A 749 -13.18 -37.47 -5.54
CA ALA A 749 -12.54 -37.41 -4.23
C ALA A 749 -13.53 -37.71 -3.12
N ALA A 750 -13.19 -38.67 -2.27
CA ALA A 750 -13.99 -39.08 -1.11
C ALA A 750 -13.39 -38.58 0.20
N THR A 751 -14.25 -38.21 1.14
CA THR A 751 -13.96 -38.04 2.57
C THR A 751 -13.54 -39.37 3.22
N GLU A 752 -12.91 -39.32 4.39
CA GLU A 752 -12.50 -40.53 5.12
C GLU A 752 -13.70 -41.43 5.48
N ALA A 753 -14.86 -40.83 5.77
CA ALA A 753 -16.09 -41.56 6.09
C ALA A 753 -16.59 -42.36 4.89
N LEU A 754 -16.67 -41.74 3.70
CA LEU A 754 -17.11 -42.43 2.49
C LEU A 754 -16.10 -43.50 2.04
N GLN A 755 -14.81 -43.24 2.20
CA GLN A 755 -13.77 -44.27 1.94
C GLN A 755 -13.92 -45.49 2.85
N ALA A 756 -14.21 -45.29 4.13
CA ALA A 756 -14.44 -46.39 5.06
C ALA A 756 -15.70 -47.18 4.71
N GLN A 757 -16.76 -46.49 4.25
CA GLN A 757 -17.99 -47.15 3.79
C GLN A 757 -17.74 -48.01 2.55
N PHE A 758 -17.01 -47.51 1.55
CA PHE A 758 -16.70 -48.30 0.36
C PHE A 758 -15.89 -49.56 0.66
N LYS A 759 -14.92 -49.50 1.58
CA LYS A 759 -14.13 -50.68 1.97
C LYS A 759 -14.96 -51.82 2.55
N HIS A 760 -16.18 -51.56 3.02
CA HIS A 760 -17.04 -52.61 3.58
C HIS A 760 -17.86 -53.33 2.52
N SER A 761 -18.21 -52.64 1.43
CA SER A 761 -19.13 -53.13 0.40
C SER A 761 -18.43 -53.47 -0.91
N PHE A 762 -17.26 -52.88 -1.15
CA PHE A 762 -16.50 -53.04 -2.39
C PHE A 762 -15.07 -53.45 -2.11
N ASP A 763 -14.51 -54.24 -3.01
CA ASP A 763 -13.10 -54.60 -3.00
C ASP A 763 -12.20 -53.45 -3.47
N ALA A 764 -10.89 -53.71 -3.53
CA ALA A 764 -9.91 -52.72 -3.95
C ALA A 764 -10.04 -52.30 -5.43
N LEU A 765 -10.77 -53.07 -6.24
CA LEU A 765 -11.04 -52.83 -7.65
C LEU A 765 -12.42 -52.18 -7.87
N GLY A 766 -13.19 -51.99 -6.81
CA GLY A 766 -14.52 -51.40 -6.86
C GLY A 766 -15.62 -52.40 -7.22
N ASP A 767 -15.34 -53.70 -7.14
CA ASP A 767 -16.32 -54.78 -7.29
C ASP A 767 -17.09 -55.03 -5.98
N SER A 768 -18.39 -55.30 -6.08
CA SER A 768 -19.25 -55.49 -4.90
C SER A 768 -19.03 -56.86 -4.30
N TYR A 769 -18.90 -56.95 -2.97
CA TYR A 769 -18.79 -58.24 -2.29
C TYR A 769 -20.10 -59.05 -2.29
N THR A 770 -21.24 -58.41 -2.54
CA THR A 770 -22.56 -59.00 -2.32
C THR A 770 -23.46 -59.02 -3.54
N ASP A 771 -23.17 -58.18 -4.54
CA ASP A 771 -24.04 -58.04 -5.71
C ASP A 771 -23.60 -58.95 -6.85
N THR A 772 -24.54 -59.62 -7.49
CA THR A 772 -24.29 -60.40 -8.71
C THR A 772 -24.46 -59.52 -9.93
N PHE A 773 -23.56 -59.62 -10.91
CA PHE A 773 -23.67 -58.91 -12.18
C PHE A 773 -24.99 -59.22 -12.89
N ALA A 774 -25.73 -58.17 -13.27
CA ALA A 774 -27.02 -58.33 -13.94
C ALA A 774 -26.87 -58.57 -15.46
N SER A 775 -25.76 -58.14 -16.06
CA SER A 775 -25.46 -58.37 -17.48
C SER A 775 -23.96 -58.53 -17.76
N VAL A 776 -23.63 -59.06 -18.95
CA VAL A 776 -22.24 -59.19 -19.41
C VAL A 776 -21.60 -57.81 -19.64
N GLU A 777 -22.38 -56.79 -20.01
CA GLU A 777 -21.85 -55.43 -20.14
C GLU A 777 -21.42 -54.85 -18.78
N GLU A 778 -22.14 -55.17 -17.69
CA GLU A 778 -21.78 -54.72 -16.34
C GLU A 778 -20.44 -55.30 -15.89
N LEU A 779 -20.23 -56.58 -16.14
CA LEU A 779 -18.95 -57.26 -15.88
C LEU A 779 -17.82 -56.68 -16.76
N GLN A 780 -18.08 -56.45 -18.05
CA GLN A 780 -17.09 -55.83 -18.95
C GLN A 780 -16.69 -54.42 -18.51
N LEU A 781 -17.61 -53.65 -17.94
CA LEU A 781 -17.34 -52.31 -17.42
C LEU A 781 -16.43 -52.34 -16.18
N VAL A 782 -16.64 -53.28 -15.26
CA VAL A 782 -15.77 -53.44 -14.07
C VAL A 782 -14.35 -53.88 -14.49
N LEU A 783 -14.25 -54.78 -15.47
CA LEU A 783 -12.96 -55.27 -15.97
C LEU A 783 -12.18 -54.22 -16.78
N ARG A 784 -12.84 -53.19 -17.31
CA ARG A 784 -12.21 -52.17 -18.18
C ARG A 784 -11.27 -51.22 -17.44
N ASP A 785 -11.50 -51.05 -16.14
CA ASP A 785 -10.77 -50.13 -15.27
C ASP A 785 -9.60 -50.80 -14.54
N ILE A 786 -9.40 -52.11 -14.74
CA ILE A 786 -8.22 -52.84 -14.24
C ILE A 786 -7.04 -52.55 -15.19
N SER A 787 -5.99 -51.91 -14.69
CA SER A 787 -4.82 -51.61 -15.51
C SER A 787 -3.92 -52.84 -15.73
N ASP A 788 -3.19 -52.87 -16.84
CA ASP A 788 -2.21 -53.94 -17.11
C ASP A 788 -1.14 -54.07 -16.01
N GLU A 789 -0.79 -52.96 -15.33
CA GLU A 789 0.12 -52.97 -14.17
C GLU A 789 -0.50 -53.65 -12.93
N GLN A 790 -1.81 -53.51 -12.71
CA GLN A 790 -2.52 -54.19 -11.63
C GLN A 790 -2.64 -55.69 -11.88
N LEU A 791 -2.87 -56.10 -13.14
CA LEU A 791 -2.88 -57.51 -13.54
C LEU A 791 -1.48 -58.16 -13.40
N GLN A 792 -0.42 -57.44 -13.73
CA GLN A 792 0.96 -57.95 -13.65
C GLN A 792 1.51 -58.04 -12.22
N SER A 793 0.96 -57.27 -11.28
CA SER A 793 1.37 -57.28 -9.86
C SER A 793 0.60 -58.30 -9.01
N ALA A 794 -0.43 -58.94 -9.56
CA ALA A 794 -1.17 -59.99 -8.88
C ALA A 794 -0.34 -61.29 -8.84
N HIS A 795 0.12 -61.65 -7.65
CA HIS A 795 0.78 -62.94 -7.39
C HIS A 795 -0.29 -64.02 -7.16
N PHE A 796 -0.25 -65.08 -7.96
CA PHE A 796 -1.13 -66.24 -7.79
C PHE A 796 -0.29 -67.47 -7.46
N GLU A 797 -0.68 -68.22 -6.43
CA GLU A 797 -0.10 -69.53 -6.19
C GLU A 797 -0.61 -70.52 -7.25
N PRO A 798 0.25 -71.31 -7.92
CA PRO A 798 -0.17 -72.25 -8.97
C PRO A 798 -1.25 -73.24 -8.54
N ALA A 799 -1.32 -73.54 -7.23
CA ALA A 799 -2.34 -74.40 -6.64
C ALA A 799 -3.74 -73.77 -6.67
N GLU A 800 -3.87 -72.47 -6.38
CA GLU A 800 -5.16 -71.76 -6.38
C GLU A 800 -5.72 -71.64 -7.79
N LEU A 801 -4.84 -71.45 -8.79
CA LEU A 801 -5.23 -71.35 -10.19
C LEU A 801 -5.67 -72.70 -10.78
N LEU A 802 -5.16 -73.80 -10.23
CA LEU A 802 -5.58 -75.17 -10.58
C LEU A 802 -6.96 -75.48 -9.96
N ASP A 803 -7.17 -75.08 -8.71
CA ASP A 803 -8.44 -75.27 -7.98
C ASP A 803 -9.57 -74.47 -8.62
N LEU A 804 -9.31 -73.21 -9.02
CA LEU A 804 -10.25 -72.37 -9.73
C LEU A 804 -10.59 -72.94 -11.13
N LYS A 805 -9.59 -73.51 -11.82
CA LYS A 805 -9.81 -74.18 -13.10
C LYS A 805 -10.69 -75.42 -12.94
N GLN A 806 -10.48 -76.24 -11.91
CA GLN A 806 -11.35 -77.40 -11.63
C GLN A 806 -12.78 -76.96 -11.31
N GLN A 807 -12.96 -75.92 -10.49
CA GLN A 807 -14.28 -75.37 -10.19
C GLN A 807 -15.02 -74.81 -11.42
N LEU A 808 -14.29 -74.20 -12.36
CA LEU A 808 -14.87 -73.62 -13.58
C LEU A 808 -15.09 -74.64 -14.71
N SER A 809 -14.36 -75.76 -14.73
CA SER A 809 -14.47 -76.78 -15.79
C SER A 809 -15.50 -77.88 -15.49
N GLY A 810 -15.97 -78.01 -14.26
CA GLY A 810 -17.10 -78.88 -13.92
C GLY A 810 -16.83 -80.38 -14.08
N ASP A 811 -15.56 -80.81 -13.99
CA ASP A 811 -15.13 -82.21 -13.95
C ASP A 811 -14.72 -82.64 -12.53
#